data_AF-A0A0G0HI41-F1
#
_entry.id   AF-A0A0G0HI41-F1
#
_cell.length_a   1.000
_cell.length_b   1.000
_cell.length_c   1.000
_cell.angle_alpha   90.00
_cell.angle_beta   90.00
_cell.angle_gamma   90.00
#
_symmetry.space_group_name_H-M   'P 1'
#
loop_
_entity.id
_entity.type
_entity.pdbx_description
1 polymer ?
#
loop_
_entity_poly.entity_id
_entity_poly.type
_entity_poly.pdbx_seq_one_letter_code
_entity_poly.pdbx_strand_id
1 'polypeptide(L)'
;MHPLLEVTIFLFAILIFFYLPGKFLLVKLKLSLDSPEDLFLPFVVGVMLFTLISYIFSWLKLEIIILPLFLIVSFLAFKSKKWIPRSINKRHRIPLFIVLILAIIFSLSMLTSGVYDNTIKYGRDDLWHLALINELKANFPPDNPGFAGVSLRGYHFFYNFILAKVSNIFFISPLSLYFHFFPLFIALLWGLGVYSLMYVWSKRVAITLWAVFLTQFGGSFAFILKLRGHENLSLDSAFGIQQPSTALINPPFAISIVIIIAVLFAFYQYFVTKEKSWLIPIVLCIGLVSMFKVYAGIILLGSLLLLAPLQLLKKNFMFLIACFFIGILFATTYGILRDPSSVLIFAPFWAPHSVLIDNMPWYGYAEKMYTYTKLSVIKGIIETELYSWYVFFFGNLGTRLIGLLFLSLFLLKKYKKPSLFALTVLIMTSISILIPLFFIQSGKVFEIIQMAWYFLFFISLFAAFGLRAFFDLRFNKIIKIVFFVVIILLTLPSAYEPYKSYFNAIHSRGSSLSDPYFQAMQFLKSEGHYNKTVIEIPDKKVNDKEKSILGWYSGSSPAIVAFGNKRSYLSNEYIDFTGVDVKPRIDFIRKIILLNNLPLNKSREYANLQKEVKQGLKDNKISFIYSPYPLLSFEKMDSIHKVFENSAASIYKVE
;
A
#
# COMPACT_ATOMS: atom_id res chain seq x y z
N MET A 1 -17.50 -19.30 -6.85
CA MET A 1 -16.59 -20.13 -7.68
C MET A 1 -15.75 -20.98 -6.73
N HIS A 2 -15.43 -22.23 -7.06
CA HIS A 2 -14.63 -23.07 -6.15
C HIS A 2 -13.21 -22.47 -5.96
N PRO A 3 -12.65 -22.39 -4.74
CA PRO A 3 -11.35 -21.75 -4.50
C PRO A 3 -10.21 -22.27 -5.39
N LEU A 4 -10.17 -23.59 -5.63
CA LEU A 4 -9.18 -24.21 -6.51
C LEU A 4 -9.27 -23.68 -7.96
N LEU A 5 -10.49 -23.45 -8.46
CA LEU A 5 -10.70 -22.90 -9.79
C LEU A 5 -10.23 -21.44 -9.86
N GLU A 6 -10.50 -20.64 -8.82
CA GLU A 6 -10.00 -19.26 -8.75
C GLU A 6 -8.46 -19.20 -8.76
N VAL A 7 -7.79 -20.12 -8.06
CA VAL A 7 -6.32 -20.24 -8.09
C VAL A 7 -5.82 -20.56 -9.49
N THR A 8 -6.39 -21.55 -10.17
CA THR A 8 -5.99 -21.92 -11.53
C THR A 8 -6.20 -20.76 -12.51
N ILE A 9 -7.35 -20.08 -12.45
CA ILE A 9 -7.62 -18.91 -13.30
C ILE A 9 -6.66 -17.77 -12.98
N PHE A 10 -6.35 -17.52 -11.70
CA PHE A 10 -5.38 -16.49 -11.33
C PHE A 10 -3.97 -16.77 -11.87
N LEU A 11 -3.49 -18.01 -11.76
CA LEU A 11 -2.19 -18.42 -12.32
C LEU A 11 -2.15 -18.25 -13.84
N PHE A 12 -3.24 -18.59 -14.53
CA PHE A 12 -3.38 -18.33 -15.96
C PHE A 12 -3.39 -16.82 -16.26
N ALA A 13 -4.12 -16.03 -15.47
CA ALA A 13 -4.21 -14.58 -15.64
C ALA A 13 -2.83 -13.91 -15.53
N ILE A 14 -2.05 -14.19 -14.48
CA ILE A 14 -0.72 -13.59 -14.32
C ILE A 14 0.27 -14.07 -15.39
N LEU A 15 0.11 -15.28 -15.92
CA LEU A 15 0.94 -15.77 -17.03
C LEU A 15 0.66 -15.01 -18.32
N ILE A 16 -0.62 -14.92 -18.71
CA ILE A 16 -1.05 -14.31 -19.97
C ILE A 16 -1.00 -12.78 -19.91
N PHE A 17 -1.35 -12.14 -18.80
CA PHE A 17 -1.45 -10.69 -18.75
C PHE A 17 -0.20 -10.01 -18.21
N PHE A 18 0.62 -10.71 -17.42
CA PHE A 18 1.84 -10.13 -16.86
C PHE A 18 3.10 -10.78 -17.45
N TYR A 19 3.34 -12.07 -17.21
CA TYR A 19 4.62 -12.69 -17.57
C TYR A 19 4.91 -12.65 -19.08
N LEU A 20 4.02 -13.18 -19.92
CA LEU A 20 4.25 -13.31 -21.36
C LEU A 20 4.40 -11.94 -22.06
N PRO A 21 3.54 -10.93 -21.83
CA PRO A 21 3.69 -9.61 -22.43
C PRO A 21 4.97 -8.90 -22.00
N GLY A 22 5.30 -8.96 -20.70
CA GLY A 22 6.55 -8.38 -20.20
C GLY A 22 7.78 -9.08 -20.78
N LYS A 23 7.75 -10.41 -20.84
CA LYS A 23 8.80 -11.22 -21.47
C LYS A 23 8.96 -10.89 -22.95
N PHE A 24 7.85 -10.76 -23.67
CA PHE A 24 7.84 -10.39 -25.08
C PHE A 24 8.48 -9.02 -25.32
N LEU A 25 8.11 -8.01 -24.52
CA LEU A 25 8.72 -6.69 -24.61
C LEU A 25 10.23 -6.77 -24.39
N LEU A 26 10.68 -7.42 -23.32
CA LEU A 26 12.11 -7.52 -23.00
C LEU A 26 12.89 -8.25 -24.11
N VAL A 27 12.33 -9.30 -24.70
CA VAL A 27 12.92 -9.99 -25.86
C VAL A 27 12.98 -9.08 -27.08
N LYS A 28 11.94 -8.30 -27.37
CA LYS A 28 11.93 -7.33 -28.49
C LYS A 28 12.95 -6.21 -28.30
N LEU A 29 13.18 -5.81 -27.05
CA LEU A 29 14.23 -4.87 -26.66
C LEU A 29 15.63 -5.47 -26.67
N LYS A 30 15.76 -6.76 -27.01
CA LYS A 30 17.02 -7.54 -27.01
C LYS A 30 17.72 -7.54 -25.64
N LEU A 31 16.95 -7.40 -24.56
CA LEU A 31 17.49 -7.45 -23.20
C LEU A 31 17.68 -8.91 -22.80
N SER A 32 18.95 -9.31 -22.64
CA SER A 32 19.28 -10.65 -22.17
C SER A 32 19.17 -10.73 -20.64
N LEU A 33 18.43 -11.72 -20.17
CA LEU A 33 18.28 -12.03 -18.75
C LEU A 33 18.76 -13.46 -18.51
N ASP A 34 19.47 -13.66 -17.40
CA ASP A 34 19.77 -14.98 -16.87
C ASP A 34 18.68 -15.43 -15.89
N SER A 35 18.80 -16.66 -15.40
CA SER A 35 17.95 -17.18 -14.33
C SER A 35 18.67 -16.97 -12.99
N PRO A 36 18.03 -16.36 -11.98
CA PRO A 36 16.57 -16.17 -11.83
C PRO A 36 16.00 -14.82 -12.26
N GLU A 37 16.80 -13.92 -12.82
CA GLU A 37 16.36 -12.57 -13.20
C GLU A 37 15.17 -12.60 -14.17
N ASP A 38 15.16 -13.59 -15.06
CA ASP A 38 14.13 -13.90 -16.04
C ASP A 38 12.81 -14.46 -15.46
N LEU A 39 12.74 -14.67 -14.14
CA LEU A 39 11.53 -15.03 -13.42
C LEU A 39 10.88 -13.84 -12.72
N PHE A 40 11.60 -12.71 -12.60
CA PHE A 40 11.13 -11.54 -11.86
C PHE A 40 10.75 -10.39 -12.80
N LEU A 41 11.71 -9.92 -13.60
CA LEU A 41 11.53 -8.69 -14.38
C LEU A 41 10.39 -8.76 -15.39
N PRO A 42 10.15 -9.89 -16.10
CA PRO A 42 9.00 -10.01 -16.99
C PRO A 42 7.65 -9.76 -16.30
N PHE A 43 7.44 -10.26 -15.08
CA PHE A 43 6.20 -10.01 -14.35
C PHE A 43 6.01 -8.53 -14.06
N VAL A 44 7.02 -7.85 -13.52
CA VAL A 44 6.89 -6.43 -13.15
C VAL A 44 6.64 -5.58 -14.40
N VAL A 45 7.44 -5.77 -15.46
CA VAL A 45 7.23 -5.04 -16.73
C VAL A 45 5.84 -5.31 -17.30
N GLY A 46 5.38 -6.56 -17.24
CA GLY A 46 4.04 -6.93 -17.65
C GLY A 46 2.93 -6.27 -16.84
N VAL A 47 3.05 -6.23 -15.51
CA VAL A 47 2.11 -5.51 -14.63
C VAL A 47 2.06 -4.03 -15.00
N MET A 48 3.21 -3.39 -15.25
CA MET A 48 3.24 -1.98 -15.62
C MET A 48 2.64 -1.73 -17.01
N LEU A 49 2.89 -2.61 -17.99
CA LEU A 49 2.27 -2.56 -19.31
C LEU A 49 0.75 -2.74 -19.22
N PHE A 50 0.29 -3.75 -18.49
CA PHE A 50 -1.13 -4.00 -18.26
C PHE A 50 -1.81 -2.80 -17.60
N THR A 51 -1.16 -2.20 -16.60
CA THR A 51 -1.68 -1.03 -15.90
C THR A 51 -1.81 0.16 -16.86
N LEU A 52 -0.75 0.49 -17.60
CA LEU A 52 -0.76 1.62 -18.55
C LEU A 52 -1.79 1.44 -19.66
N ILE A 53 -1.81 0.26 -20.27
CA ILE A 53 -2.74 -0.04 -21.37
C ILE A 53 -4.18 -0.01 -20.86
N SER A 54 -4.45 -0.62 -19.70
CA SER A 54 -5.79 -0.59 -19.09
C SER A 54 -6.19 0.84 -18.73
N TYR A 55 -5.26 1.65 -18.21
CA TYR A 55 -5.50 3.06 -17.89
C TYR A 55 -5.90 3.87 -19.12
N ILE A 56 -5.13 3.75 -20.21
CA ILE A 56 -5.41 4.43 -21.48
C ILE A 56 -6.78 3.99 -22.02
N PHE A 57 -7.05 2.70 -22.11
CA PHE A 57 -8.33 2.21 -22.65
C PHE A 57 -9.53 2.51 -21.74
N SER A 58 -9.33 2.65 -20.42
CA SER A 58 -10.41 3.07 -19.52
C SER A 58 -10.78 4.54 -19.72
N TRP A 59 -9.80 5.43 -19.98
CA TRP A 59 -10.07 6.81 -20.40
C TRP A 59 -10.81 6.88 -21.74
N LEU A 60 -10.40 6.05 -22.70
CA LEU A 60 -11.01 5.99 -24.03
C LEU A 60 -12.35 5.25 -24.07
N LYS A 61 -12.80 4.65 -22.96
CA LYS A 61 -14.01 3.80 -22.89
C LYS A 61 -13.95 2.58 -23.83
N LEU A 62 -12.76 2.06 -24.08
CA LEU A 62 -12.47 0.94 -25.00
C LEU A 62 -11.93 -0.29 -24.24
N GLU A 63 -12.41 -0.53 -23.03
CA GLU A 63 -11.90 -1.61 -22.16
C GLU A 63 -12.05 -3.02 -22.75
N ILE A 64 -13.04 -3.22 -23.64
CA ILE A 64 -13.27 -4.50 -24.34
C ILE A 64 -12.07 -4.94 -25.19
N ILE A 65 -11.19 -4.00 -25.58
CA ILE A 65 -9.99 -4.27 -26.38
C ILE A 65 -8.85 -4.87 -25.53
N ILE A 66 -8.87 -4.69 -24.21
CA ILE A 66 -7.77 -5.12 -23.32
C ILE A 66 -7.54 -6.63 -23.43
N LEU A 67 -8.61 -7.43 -23.33
CA LEU A 67 -8.53 -8.90 -23.43
C LEU A 67 -7.93 -9.38 -24.77
N PRO A 68 -8.51 -9.07 -25.95
CA PRO A 68 -7.97 -9.55 -27.21
C PRO A 68 -6.54 -9.05 -27.47
N LEU A 69 -6.21 -7.82 -27.07
CA LEU A 69 -4.84 -7.30 -27.22
C LEU A 69 -3.83 -8.14 -26.45
N PHE A 70 -4.10 -8.44 -25.17
CA PHE A 70 -3.19 -9.22 -24.34
C PHE A 70 -3.10 -10.70 -24.75
N LEU A 71 -4.19 -11.27 -25.28
CA LEU A 71 -4.17 -12.61 -25.88
C LEU A 71 -3.29 -12.64 -27.14
N ILE A 72 -3.40 -11.64 -28.02
CA ILE A 72 -2.56 -11.54 -29.24
C ILE A 72 -1.09 -11.37 -28.84
N VAL A 73 -0.76 -10.45 -27.93
CA VAL A 73 0.61 -10.24 -27.48
C VAL A 73 1.18 -11.51 -26.84
N SER A 74 0.39 -12.22 -26.03
CA SER A 74 0.80 -13.49 -25.42
C SER A 74 0.99 -14.60 -26.44
N PHE A 75 0.13 -14.69 -27.44
CA PHE A 75 0.28 -15.63 -28.55
C PHE A 75 1.58 -15.36 -29.34
N LEU A 76 1.89 -14.08 -29.62
CA LEU A 76 3.15 -13.69 -30.26
C LEU A 76 4.37 -14.02 -29.39
N ALA A 77 4.26 -13.83 -28.07
CA ALA A 77 5.27 -14.24 -27.10
C ALA A 77 5.52 -15.75 -27.17
N PHE A 78 4.44 -16.53 -27.16
CA PHE A 78 4.47 -17.99 -27.23
C PHE A 78 5.11 -18.47 -28.55
N LYS A 79 4.68 -17.91 -29.70
CA LYS A 79 5.22 -18.21 -31.03
C LYS A 79 6.71 -17.92 -31.14
N SER A 80 7.23 -16.95 -30.40
CA SER A 80 8.66 -16.62 -30.41
C SER A 80 9.57 -17.72 -29.83
N LYS A 81 9.01 -18.71 -29.11
CA LYS A 81 9.71 -19.76 -28.34
C LYS A 81 10.71 -19.26 -27.28
N LYS A 82 10.87 -17.94 -27.14
CA LYS A 82 11.75 -17.28 -26.16
C LYS A 82 11.04 -16.97 -24.85
N TRP A 83 9.82 -17.46 -24.66
CA TRP A 83 9.01 -17.22 -23.46
C TRP A 83 9.37 -18.15 -22.31
N ILE A 84 9.98 -19.31 -22.58
CA ILE A 84 10.39 -20.27 -21.55
C ILE A 84 11.54 -19.64 -20.75
N PRO A 85 11.44 -19.57 -19.41
CA PRO A 85 12.53 -19.07 -18.59
C PRO A 85 13.76 -19.96 -18.74
N ARG A 86 14.96 -19.35 -18.73
CA ARG A 86 16.21 -20.11 -18.75
C ARG A 86 16.29 -21.06 -17.55
N SER A 87 16.88 -22.24 -17.76
CA SER A 87 17.03 -23.25 -16.70
C SER A 87 17.77 -22.66 -15.49
N ILE A 88 17.22 -22.87 -14.29
CA ILE A 88 17.84 -22.41 -13.05
C ILE A 88 19.13 -23.18 -12.81
N ASN A 89 20.26 -22.46 -12.75
CA ASN A 89 21.56 -23.04 -12.40
C ASN A 89 21.48 -23.73 -11.03
N LYS A 90 22.11 -24.89 -10.87
CA LYS A 90 22.13 -25.68 -9.62
C LYS A 90 22.44 -24.83 -8.38
N ARG A 91 23.34 -23.84 -8.50
CA ARG A 91 23.72 -22.94 -7.39
C ARG A 91 22.57 -22.09 -6.84
N HIS A 92 21.51 -21.88 -7.62
CA HIS A 92 20.36 -21.05 -7.25
C HIS A 92 19.17 -21.86 -6.73
N ARG A 93 19.13 -23.19 -6.93
CA ARG A 93 17.95 -24.02 -6.59
C ARG A 93 17.58 -23.95 -5.11
N ILE A 94 18.52 -24.27 -4.23
CA ILE A 94 18.29 -24.22 -2.76
C ILE A 94 18.02 -22.77 -2.30
N PRO A 95 18.82 -21.77 -2.69
CA PRO A 95 18.52 -20.38 -2.32
C PRO A 95 17.13 -19.91 -2.76
N LEU A 96 16.67 -20.25 -3.97
CA LEU A 96 15.34 -19.87 -4.43
C LEU A 96 14.23 -20.60 -3.69
N PHE A 97 14.46 -21.85 -3.27
CA PHE A 97 13.54 -22.56 -2.37
C PHE A 97 13.43 -21.87 -1.01
N ILE A 98 14.55 -21.38 -0.46
CA ILE A 98 14.54 -20.56 0.77
C ILE A 98 13.77 -19.26 0.54
N VAL A 99 13.99 -18.57 -0.59
CA VAL A 99 13.24 -17.35 -0.95
C VAL A 99 11.73 -17.62 -1.03
N LEU A 100 11.33 -18.76 -1.60
CA LEU A 100 9.93 -19.20 -1.66
C LEU A 100 9.34 -19.37 -0.26
N ILE A 101 10.03 -20.08 0.64
CA ILE A 101 9.57 -20.27 2.03
C ILE A 101 9.44 -18.91 2.73
N LEU A 102 10.45 -18.05 2.63
CA LEU A 102 10.45 -16.72 3.24
C LEU A 102 9.30 -15.86 2.70
N ALA A 103 9.02 -15.90 1.39
CA ALA A 103 7.90 -15.19 0.79
C ALA A 103 6.53 -15.72 1.27
N ILE A 104 6.38 -17.04 1.43
CA ILE A 104 5.15 -17.63 1.98
C ILE A 104 4.93 -17.15 3.43
N ILE A 105 5.96 -17.25 4.27
CA ILE A 105 5.89 -16.76 5.67
C ILE A 105 5.57 -15.26 5.69
N PHE A 106 6.22 -14.49 4.82
CA PHE A 106 6.00 -13.06 4.70
C PHE A 106 4.54 -12.73 4.36
N SER A 107 3.94 -13.51 3.46
CA SER A 107 2.53 -13.37 3.03
C SER A 107 1.49 -13.69 4.10
N LEU A 108 1.87 -14.35 5.20
CA LEU A 108 0.93 -14.69 6.29
C LEU A 108 0.31 -13.46 6.96
N SER A 109 0.88 -12.26 6.81
CA SER A 109 0.27 -11.02 7.31
C SER A 109 -1.03 -10.67 6.61
N MET A 110 -1.26 -11.21 5.41
CA MET A 110 -2.51 -11.00 4.67
C MET A 110 -3.27 -12.30 4.45
N LEU A 111 -2.57 -13.43 4.26
CA LEU A 111 -3.19 -14.75 4.03
C LEU A 111 -3.95 -15.32 5.24
N THR A 112 -4.04 -14.61 6.36
CA THR A 112 -4.91 -14.94 7.51
C THR A 112 -6.21 -14.13 7.54
N SER A 113 -6.35 -13.18 6.63
CA SER A 113 -7.51 -12.32 6.42
C SER A 113 -8.26 -12.76 5.16
N GLY A 114 -9.51 -12.32 5.01
CA GLY A 114 -10.38 -12.72 3.91
C GLY A 114 -11.41 -13.77 4.30
N VAL A 115 -11.91 -14.50 3.30
CA VAL A 115 -13.00 -15.48 3.46
C VAL A 115 -12.41 -16.87 3.72
N TYR A 116 -12.85 -17.49 4.80
CA TYR A 116 -12.59 -18.89 5.16
C TYR A 116 -13.91 -19.56 5.49
N ASP A 117 -14.30 -20.53 4.67
CA ASP A 117 -15.58 -21.23 4.79
C ASP A 117 -16.76 -20.24 4.84
N ASN A 118 -17.48 -20.18 5.97
CA ASN A 118 -18.62 -19.29 6.19
C ASN A 118 -18.26 -18.06 7.05
N THR A 119 -16.97 -17.73 7.18
CA THR A 119 -16.51 -16.59 7.99
C THR A 119 -15.65 -15.67 7.15
N ILE A 120 -15.81 -14.35 7.33
CA ILE A 120 -14.95 -13.35 6.76
C ILE A 120 -14.20 -12.60 7.87
N LYS A 121 -12.93 -12.32 7.63
CA LYS A 121 -12.05 -11.65 8.58
C LYS A 121 -11.35 -10.47 7.90
N TYR A 122 -11.47 -9.27 8.45
CA TYR A 122 -10.92 -8.06 7.82
C TYR A 122 -10.64 -6.94 8.83
N GLY A 123 -9.72 -6.05 8.47
CA GLY A 123 -9.45 -4.76 9.08
C GLY A 123 -10.24 -3.62 8.40
N ARG A 124 -10.17 -2.42 9.00
CA ARG A 124 -10.89 -1.24 8.49
C ARG A 124 -10.35 -0.78 7.13
N ASP A 125 -9.03 -0.79 6.93
CA ASP A 125 -8.38 -0.34 5.69
C ASP A 125 -8.71 -1.26 4.50
N ASP A 126 -8.92 -2.56 4.78
CA ASP A 126 -9.34 -3.54 3.78
C ASP A 126 -10.65 -3.14 3.10
N LEU A 127 -11.59 -2.56 3.87
CA LEU A 127 -12.88 -2.10 3.33
C LEU A 127 -12.70 -0.98 2.32
N TRP A 128 -11.76 -0.06 2.56
CA TRP A 128 -11.47 1.01 1.63
C TRP A 128 -10.89 0.47 0.31
N HIS A 129 -9.94 -0.45 0.40
CA HIS A 129 -9.37 -1.09 -0.78
C HIS A 129 -10.43 -1.87 -1.57
N LEU A 130 -11.28 -2.66 -0.91
CA LEU A 130 -12.37 -3.39 -1.56
C LEU A 130 -13.40 -2.45 -2.20
N ALA A 131 -13.74 -1.34 -1.53
CA ALA A 131 -14.63 -0.33 -2.05
C ALA A 131 -14.06 0.33 -3.33
N LEU A 132 -12.76 0.68 -3.33
CA LEU A 132 -12.08 1.20 -4.52
C LEU A 132 -12.01 0.17 -5.65
N ILE A 133 -11.79 -1.11 -5.35
CA ILE A 133 -11.81 -2.17 -6.37
C ILE A 133 -13.20 -2.23 -7.02
N ASN A 134 -14.28 -2.20 -6.23
CA ASN A 134 -15.64 -2.23 -6.77
C ASN A 134 -15.97 -0.95 -7.57
N GLU A 135 -15.54 0.24 -7.12
CA GLU A 135 -15.68 1.47 -7.90
C GLU A 135 -14.96 1.37 -9.25
N LEU A 136 -13.71 0.92 -9.26
CA LEU A 136 -12.87 0.82 -10.48
C LEU A 136 -13.31 -0.30 -11.43
N LYS A 137 -14.06 -1.28 -10.92
CA LYS A 137 -14.74 -2.28 -11.75
C LYS A 137 -15.90 -1.66 -12.53
N ALA A 138 -16.60 -0.71 -11.94
CA ALA A 138 -17.81 -0.12 -12.50
C ALA A 138 -17.55 1.17 -13.29
N ASN A 139 -16.65 2.03 -12.80
CA ASN A 139 -16.44 3.38 -13.32
C ASN A 139 -14.95 3.76 -13.39
N PHE A 140 -14.63 4.55 -14.41
CA PHE A 140 -13.33 5.17 -14.56
C PHE A 140 -13.47 6.52 -15.30
N PRO A 141 -12.87 7.63 -14.83
CA PRO A 141 -12.16 7.78 -13.56
C PRO A 141 -13.06 7.48 -12.35
N PRO A 142 -12.50 7.03 -11.22
CA PRO A 142 -13.29 6.63 -10.05
C PRO A 142 -13.89 7.84 -9.33
N ASP A 143 -15.10 7.69 -8.82
CA ASP A 143 -15.62 8.54 -7.76
C ASP A 143 -15.04 8.12 -6.39
N ASN A 144 -15.13 8.99 -5.39
CA ASN A 144 -14.80 8.65 -4.02
C ASN A 144 -15.82 7.60 -3.53
N PRO A 145 -15.39 6.38 -3.15
CA PRO A 145 -16.30 5.34 -2.69
C PRO A 145 -17.18 5.76 -1.53
N GLY A 146 -16.68 6.64 -0.65
CA GLY A 146 -17.43 7.12 0.51
C GLY A 146 -18.32 8.33 0.25
N PHE A 147 -18.29 8.90 -0.96
CA PHE A 147 -18.98 10.15 -1.25
C PHE A 147 -19.49 10.15 -2.70
N ALA A 148 -20.64 9.51 -2.93
CA ALA A 148 -21.23 9.34 -4.26
C ALA A 148 -21.31 10.67 -5.04
N GLY A 149 -20.83 10.68 -6.29
CA GLY A 149 -20.88 11.84 -7.18
C GLY A 149 -19.73 12.84 -7.02
N VAL A 150 -18.76 12.58 -6.13
CA VAL A 150 -17.51 13.36 -6.05
C VAL A 150 -16.37 12.52 -6.59
N SER A 151 -15.59 13.07 -7.52
CA SER A 151 -14.43 12.37 -8.09
C SER A 151 -13.35 12.11 -7.04
N LEU A 152 -12.71 10.94 -7.10
CA LEU A 152 -11.56 10.63 -6.27
C LEU A 152 -10.33 11.41 -6.77
N ARG A 153 -9.77 12.26 -5.90
CA ARG A 153 -8.54 13.03 -6.17
C ARG A 153 -7.53 12.83 -5.05
N GLY A 154 -6.24 13.01 -5.37
CA GLY A 154 -5.15 12.92 -4.40
C GLY A 154 -4.83 11.51 -3.90
N TYR A 155 -5.46 10.47 -4.48
CA TYR A 155 -5.29 9.09 -4.04
C TYR A 155 -4.62 8.21 -5.11
N HIS A 156 -3.75 7.30 -4.66
CA HIS A 156 -2.97 6.40 -5.49
C HIS A 156 -3.69 5.04 -5.63
N PHE A 157 -4.49 4.87 -6.68
CA PHE A 157 -5.37 3.69 -6.81
C PHE A 157 -4.87 2.60 -7.78
N PHE A 158 -3.66 2.68 -8.36
CA PHE A 158 -3.25 1.72 -9.41
C PHE A 158 -3.15 0.27 -8.92
N TYR A 159 -2.82 0.04 -7.65
CA TYR A 159 -2.93 -1.31 -7.08
C TYR A 159 -4.36 -1.84 -7.21
N ASN A 160 -5.34 -1.10 -6.67
CA ASN A 160 -6.75 -1.47 -6.72
C ASN A 160 -7.27 -1.59 -8.16
N PHE A 161 -6.78 -0.74 -9.06
CA PHE A 161 -7.12 -0.75 -10.49
C PHE A 161 -6.73 -2.06 -11.18
N ILE A 162 -5.54 -2.59 -10.91
CA ILE A 162 -5.12 -3.88 -11.46
C ILE A 162 -6.07 -4.98 -10.97
N LEU A 163 -6.36 -5.01 -9.66
CA LEU A 163 -7.25 -6.02 -9.08
C LEU A 163 -8.66 -5.91 -9.69
N ALA A 164 -9.17 -4.69 -9.90
CA ALA A 164 -10.44 -4.43 -10.55
C ALA A 164 -10.47 -4.98 -11.99
N LYS A 165 -9.45 -4.69 -12.80
CA LYS A 165 -9.41 -5.16 -14.19
C LYS A 165 -9.20 -6.68 -14.29
N VAL A 166 -8.38 -7.27 -13.43
CA VAL A 166 -8.27 -8.74 -13.35
C VAL A 166 -9.61 -9.36 -12.93
N SER A 167 -10.31 -8.78 -11.95
CA SER A 167 -11.65 -9.25 -11.53
C SER A 167 -12.68 -9.15 -12.67
N ASN A 168 -12.66 -8.08 -13.46
CA ASN A 168 -13.58 -7.91 -14.59
C ASN A 168 -13.29 -8.91 -15.73
N ILE A 169 -12.02 -9.13 -16.07
CA ILE A 169 -11.64 -9.98 -17.22
C ILE A 169 -11.77 -11.47 -16.88
N PHE A 170 -11.40 -11.86 -15.66
CA PHE A 170 -11.30 -13.27 -15.26
C PHE A 170 -12.38 -13.72 -14.28
N PHE A 171 -13.29 -12.82 -13.90
CA PHE A 171 -14.41 -13.10 -12.98
C PHE A 171 -13.98 -13.64 -11.62
N ILE A 172 -12.75 -13.34 -11.19
CA ILE A 172 -12.24 -13.71 -9.85
C ILE A 172 -12.81 -12.73 -8.83
N SER A 173 -13.22 -13.24 -7.66
CA SER A 173 -13.72 -12.42 -6.57
C SER A 173 -12.71 -11.33 -6.14
N PRO A 174 -13.14 -10.06 -5.97
CA PRO A 174 -12.30 -9.01 -5.38
C PRO A 174 -11.69 -9.41 -4.03
N LEU A 175 -12.44 -10.16 -3.20
CA LEU A 175 -11.97 -10.65 -1.90
C LEU A 175 -10.77 -11.59 -2.06
N SER A 176 -10.86 -12.57 -2.96
CA SER A 176 -9.79 -13.53 -3.21
C SER A 176 -8.54 -12.86 -3.80
N LEU A 177 -8.73 -11.91 -4.72
CA LEU A 177 -7.63 -11.15 -5.29
C LEU A 177 -6.91 -10.32 -4.22
N TYR A 178 -7.67 -9.61 -3.38
CA TYR A 178 -7.13 -8.68 -2.39
C TYR A 178 -6.44 -9.38 -1.21
N PHE A 179 -7.07 -10.41 -0.63
CA PHE A 179 -6.56 -11.05 0.59
C PHE A 179 -5.60 -12.21 0.33
N HIS A 180 -5.79 -12.95 -0.76
CA HIS A 180 -5.06 -14.20 -0.97
C HIS A 180 -4.04 -14.10 -2.10
N PHE A 181 -4.50 -13.77 -3.30
CA PHE A 181 -3.68 -13.98 -4.50
C PHE A 181 -2.62 -12.90 -4.72
N PHE A 182 -3.00 -11.62 -4.67
CA PHE A 182 -2.03 -10.53 -4.85
C PHE A 182 -1.01 -10.42 -3.71
N PRO A 183 -1.37 -10.60 -2.43
CA PRO A 183 -0.38 -10.59 -1.35
C PRO A 183 0.71 -11.65 -1.51
N LEU A 184 0.32 -12.89 -1.83
CA LEU A 184 1.29 -13.96 -2.12
C LEU A 184 2.13 -13.65 -3.38
N PHE A 185 1.48 -13.18 -4.45
CA PHE A 185 2.17 -12.80 -5.68
C PHE A 185 3.21 -11.69 -5.45
N ILE A 186 2.85 -10.64 -4.71
CA ILE A 186 3.74 -9.52 -4.36
C ILE A 186 4.87 -9.99 -3.44
N ALA A 187 4.58 -10.83 -2.44
CA ALA A 187 5.60 -11.38 -1.55
C ALA A 187 6.66 -12.19 -2.33
N LEU A 188 6.22 -13.00 -3.30
CA LEU A 188 7.09 -13.76 -4.18
C LEU A 188 7.93 -12.84 -5.08
N LEU A 189 7.32 -11.85 -5.73
CA LEU A 189 8.05 -10.89 -6.57
C LEU A 189 9.03 -10.04 -5.77
N TRP A 190 8.71 -9.68 -4.52
CA TRP A 190 9.62 -8.98 -3.64
C TRP A 190 10.84 -9.86 -3.33
N GLY A 191 10.63 -11.08 -2.86
CA GLY A 191 11.72 -12.01 -2.54
C GLY A 191 12.60 -12.34 -3.75
N LEU A 192 11.97 -12.72 -4.86
CA LEU A 192 12.66 -13.04 -6.12
C LEU A 192 13.37 -11.83 -6.72
N GLY A 193 12.77 -10.65 -6.62
CA GLY A 193 13.33 -9.40 -7.11
C GLY A 193 14.56 -8.97 -6.31
N VAL A 194 14.47 -8.95 -4.98
CA VAL A 194 15.64 -8.68 -4.11
C VAL A 194 16.72 -9.72 -4.37
N TYR A 195 16.35 -10.99 -4.54
CA TYR A 195 17.30 -12.03 -4.86
C TYR A 195 18.04 -11.73 -6.17
N SER A 196 17.30 -11.44 -7.24
CA SER A 196 17.82 -11.15 -8.57
C SER A 196 18.72 -9.91 -8.57
N LEU A 197 18.26 -8.81 -7.98
CA LEU A 197 18.99 -7.55 -7.87
C LEU A 197 20.31 -7.73 -7.10
N MET A 198 20.23 -8.30 -5.90
CA MET A 198 21.40 -8.42 -5.03
C MET A 198 22.39 -9.46 -5.54
N TYR A 199 21.92 -10.50 -6.22
CA TYR A 199 22.81 -11.44 -6.87
C TYR A 199 23.57 -10.79 -8.02
N VAL A 200 22.88 -10.03 -8.87
CA VAL A 200 23.53 -9.32 -9.97
C VAL A 200 24.52 -8.28 -9.45
N TRP A 201 24.19 -7.55 -8.38
CA TRP A 201 25.05 -6.53 -7.76
C TRP A 201 26.27 -7.14 -7.05
N SER A 202 26.08 -8.18 -6.24
CA SER A 202 27.13 -8.72 -5.36
C SER A 202 27.88 -9.93 -5.91
N LYS A 203 27.26 -10.66 -6.85
CA LYS A 203 27.68 -11.99 -7.34
C LYS A 203 27.83 -13.04 -6.24
N ARG A 204 27.23 -12.85 -5.06
CA ARG A 204 27.34 -13.76 -3.90
C ARG A 204 25.97 -14.11 -3.33
N VAL A 205 25.60 -15.39 -3.42
CA VAL A 205 24.34 -15.94 -2.90
C VAL A 205 24.10 -15.58 -1.41
N ALA A 206 25.15 -15.59 -0.59
CA ALA A 206 24.99 -15.27 0.83
C ALA A 206 24.57 -13.80 1.09
N ILE A 207 25.11 -12.84 0.33
CA ILE A 207 24.69 -11.43 0.43
C ILE A 207 23.23 -11.31 0.00
N THR A 208 22.88 -12.01 -1.09
CA THR A 208 21.53 -12.07 -1.61
C THR A 208 20.52 -12.59 -0.60
N LEU A 209 20.81 -13.71 0.08
CA LEU A 209 19.91 -14.28 1.09
C LEU A 209 19.76 -13.39 2.32
N TRP A 210 20.84 -12.75 2.78
CA TRP A 210 20.75 -11.76 3.86
C TRP A 210 19.86 -10.58 3.48
N ALA A 211 19.96 -10.09 2.24
CA ALA A 211 19.12 -8.99 1.78
C ALA A 211 17.64 -9.39 1.70
N VAL A 212 17.32 -10.58 1.19
CA VAL A 212 15.93 -11.09 1.19
C VAL A 212 15.40 -11.17 2.63
N PHE A 213 16.16 -11.79 3.53
CA PHE A 213 15.77 -11.91 4.93
C PHE A 213 15.55 -10.55 5.61
N LEU A 214 16.49 -9.60 5.48
CA LEU A 214 16.38 -8.29 6.13
C LEU A 214 15.30 -7.38 5.54
N THR A 215 15.04 -7.49 4.23
CA THR A 215 13.99 -6.69 3.57
C THR A 215 12.58 -7.19 3.87
N GLN A 216 12.41 -8.46 4.27
CA GLN A 216 11.11 -9.04 4.66
C GLN A 216 10.91 -9.10 6.19
N PHE A 217 11.98 -9.34 6.95
CA PHE A 217 11.89 -9.64 8.38
C PHE A 217 12.79 -8.79 9.27
N GLY A 218 13.59 -7.86 8.72
CA GLY A 218 14.44 -7.01 9.54
C GLY A 218 13.60 -6.23 10.58
N GLY A 219 13.80 -6.51 11.85
CA GLY A 219 13.04 -5.91 12.94
C GLY A 219 13.74 -4.73 13.59
N SER A 220 12.97 -3.95 14.35
CA SER A 220 13.47 -2.92 15.27
C SER A 220 13.98 -3.55 16.57
N PHE A 221 14.70 -2.81 17.40
CA PHE A 221 15.01 -3.20 18.78
C PHE A 221 13.89 -2.88 19.78
N ALA A 222 12.64 -2.71 19.32
CA ALA A 222 11.52 -2.34 20.19
C ALA A 222 11.26 -3.34 21.33
N PHE A 223 11.64 -4.61 21.16
CA PHE A 223 11.51 -5.62 22.23
C PHE A 223 12.28 -5.22 23.50
N ILE A 224 13.36 -4.43 23.38
CA ILE A 224 14.11 -3.91 24.54
C ILE A 224 13.20 -3.03 25.41
N LEU A 225 12.26 -2.29 24.81
CA LEU A 225 11.33 -1.45 25.57
C LEU A 225 10.34 -2.31 26.39
N LYS A 226 9.84 -3.41 25.83
CA LYS A 226 9.01 -4.37 26.59
C LYS A 226 9.80 -5.00 27.74
N LEU A 227 11.07 -5.36 27.52
CA LEU A 227 11.95 -5.86 28.59
C LEU A 227 12.23 -4.82 29.70
N ARG A 228 12.03 -3.53 29.40
CA ARG A 228 12.13 -2.43 30.37
C ARG A 228 10.80 -2.04 31.02
N GLY A 229 9.74 -2.83 30.81
CA GLY A 229 8.42 -2.63 31.42
C GLY A 229 7.41 -1.85 30.57
N HIS A 230 7.72 -1.52 29.31
CA HIS A 230 6.77 -0.86 28.41
C HIS A 230 5.93 -1.89 27.63
N GLU A 231 5.06 -2.64 28.33
CA GLU A 231 4.38 -3.83 27.77
C GLU A 231 3.39 -3.52 26.63
N ASN A 232 2.77 -2.35 26.64
CA ASN A 232 1.69 -1.97 25.71
C ASN A 232 2.18 -1.40 24.36
N LEU A 233 3.49 -1.34 24.12
CA LEU A 233 4.03 -0.80 22.87
C LEU A 233 4.01 -1.82 21.74
N SER A 234 3.64 -1.37 20.55
CA SER A 234 3.76 -2.17 19.31
C SER A 234 5.24 -2.39 18.97
N LEU A 235 5.68 -3.64 18.83
CA LEU A 235 7.07 -3.90 18.42
C LEU A 235 7.34 -3.48 16.97
N ASP A 236 6.29 -3.33 16.18
CA ASP A 236 6.37 -2.94 14.76
C ASP A 236 6.73 -1.47 14.58
N SER A 237 6.24 -0.60 15.46
CA SER A 237 6.24 0.85 15.22
C SER A 237 6.59 1.70 16.46
N ALA A 238 7.03 1.09 17.57
CA ALA A 238 7.38 1.81 18.80
C ALA A 238 8.39 2.96 18.59
N PHE A 239 9.29 2.82 17.63
CA PHE A 239 10.27 3.87 17.29
C PHE A 239 9.83 4.75 16.09
N GLY A 240 8.55 4.74 15.72
CA GLY A 240 7.98 5.64 14.72
C GLY A 240 8.07 5.17 13.26
N ILE A 241 8.83 4.10 12.96
CA ILE A 241 8.88 3.50 11.61
C ILE A 241 8.35 2.06 11.69
N GLN A 242 7.34 1.75 10.87
CA GLN A 242 6.80 0.40 10.74
C GLN A 242 7.84 -0.55 10.14
N GLN A 243 7.95 -1.77 10.66
CA GLN A 243 8.90 -2.77 10.17
C GLN A 243 8.35 -3.54 8.97
N PRO A 244 9.20 -4.18 8.15
CA PRO A 244 8.75 -4.78 6.91
C PRO A 244 7.79 -5.95 7.06
N SER A 245 7.80 -6.70 8.17
CA SER A 245 7.00 -7.94 8.35
C SER A 245 5.50 -7.76 8.10
N THR A 246 4.98 -6.56 8.34
CA THR A 246 3.58 -6.18 8.17
C THR A 246 3.34 -5.36 6.90
N ALA A 247 4.35 -5.15 6.06
CA ALA A 247 4.29 -4.26 4.89
C ALA A 247 3.21 -4.64 3.87
N LEU A 248 2.84 -5.93 3.79
CA LEU A 248 1.79 -6.40 2.87
C LEU A 248 0.39 -5.92 3.26
N ILE A 249 0.19 -5.50 4.52
CA ILE A 249 -1.06 -4.87 4.99
C ILE A 249 -1.24 -3.48 4.38
N ASN A 250 -0.18 -2.89 3.81
CA ASN A 250 -0.26 -1.71 2.94
C ASN A 250 0.07 -2.12 1.50
N PRO A 251 -0.89 -2.70 0.75
CA PRO A 251 -0.62 -3.21 -0.59
C PRO A 251 -0.04 -2.17 -1.58
N PRO A 252 -0.48 -0.89 -1.55
CA PRO A 252 0.14 0.17 -2.36
C PRO A 252 1.64 0.33 -2.11
N PHE A 253 2.07 0.29 -0.84
CA PHE A 253 3.48 0.30 -0.48
C PHE A 253 4.19 -0.99 -0.93
N ALA A 254 3.58 -2.15 -0.70
CA ALA A 254 4.22 -3.42 -1.01
C ALA A 254 4.52 -3.60 -2.51
N ILE A 255 3.57 -3.26 -3.38
CA ILE A 255 3.79 -3.33 -4.83
C ILE A 255 4.76 -2.24 -5.32
N SER A 256 4.80 -1.06 -4.69
CA SER A 256 5.76 -0.01 -5.07
C SER A 256 7.20 -0.43 -4.76
N ILE A 257 7.45 -1.22 -3.71
CA ILE A 257 8.78 -1.82 -3.44
C ILE A 257 9.18 -2.78 -4.57
N VAL A 258 8.25 -3.63 -5.02
CA VAL A 258 8.49 -4.53 -6.17
C VAL A 258 8.86 -3.73 -7.43
N ILE A 259 8.19 -2.61 -7.68
CA ILE A 259 8.50 -1.69 -8.79
C ILE A 259 9.88 -1.03 -8.60
N ILE A 260 10.21 -0.57 -7.39
CA ILE A 260 11.53 0.00 -7.07
C ILE A 260 12.64 -1.02 -7.31
N ILE A 261 12.45 -2.29 -6.92
CA ILE A 261 13.42 -3.35 -7.17
C ILE A 261 13.65 -3.52 -8.67
N ALA A 262 12.60 -3.51 -9.49
CA ALA A 262 12.72 -3.59 -10.94
C ALA A 262 13.46 -2.38 -11.53
N VAL A 263 13.20 -1.17 -11.02
CA VAL A 263 13.92 0.05 -11.40
C VAL A 263 15.40 -0.04 -11.03
N LEU A 264 15.73 -0.46 -9.80
CA LEU A 264 17.11 -0.65 -9.37
C LEU A 264 17.82 -1.71 -10.23
N PHE A 265 17.13 -2.81 -10.56
CA PHE A 265 17.67 -3.83 -11.46
C PHE A 265 17.97 -3.25 -12.84
N ALA A 266 17.03 -2.53 -13.44
CA ALA A 266 17.20 -1.90 -14.75
C ALA A 266 18.29 -0.82 -14.72
N PHE A 267 18.40 -0.03 -13.65
CA PHE A 267 19.49 0.94 -13.47
C PHE A 267 20.85 0.26 -13.36
N TYR A 268 20.96 -0.82 -12.59
CA TYR A 268 22.20 -1.59 -12.51
C TYR A 268 22.63 -2.04 -13.90
N GLN A 269 21.71 -2.68 -14.64
CA GLN A 269 22.01 -3.20 -15.97
C GLN A 269 22.34 -2.09 -16.96
N TYR A 270 21.60 -0.98 -16.95
CA TYR A 270 21.91 0.20 -17.76
C TYR A 270 23.31 0.75 -17.45
N PHE A 271 23.67 0.88 -16.17
CA PHE A 271 24.95 1.44 -15.78
C PHE A 271 26.13 0.51 -16.11
N VAL A 272 25.94 -0.81 -16.06
CA VAL A 272 26.99 -1.78 -16.38
C VAL A 272 27.11 -2.00 -17.88
N THR A 273 26.00 -2.25 -18.58
CA THR A 273 26.00 -2.63 -20.01
C THR A 273 25.99 -1.43 -20.95
N LYS A 274 25.53 -0.26 -20.49
CA LYS A 274 25.24 0.94 -21.29
C LYS A 274 24.15 0.75 -22.37
N GLU A 275 23.46 -0.38 -22.34
CA GLU A 275 22.39 -0.69 -23.30
C GLU A 275 21.18 0.23 -23.08
N LYS A 276 20.91 1.09 -24.07
CA LYS A 276 19.85 2.12 -23.99
C LYS A 276 18.45 1.53 -23.86
N SER A 277 18.25 0.29 -24.31
CA SER A 277 16.98 -0.45 -24.17
C SER A 277 16.50 -0.56 -22.71
N TRP A 278 17.40 -0.52 -21.73
CA TRP A 278 17.05 -0.51 -20.30
C TRP A 278 16.29 0.75 -19.87
N LEU A 279 16.39 1.84 -20.62
CA LEU A 279 15.66 3.07 -20.33
C LEU A 279 14.14 2.90 -20.48
N ILE A 280 13.67 1.96 -21.30
CA ILE A 280 12.23 1.73 -21.51
C ILE A 280 11.54 1.18 -20.25
N PRO A 281 12.00 0.07 -19.62
CA PRO A 281 11.42 -0.36 -18.35
C PRO A 281 11.64 0.68 -17.22
N ILE A 282 12.72 1.48 -17.25
CA ILE A 282 12.90 2.60 -16.31
C ILE A 282 11.81 3.65 -16.50
N VAL A 283 11.55 4.07 -17.74
CA VAL A 283 10.50 5.05 -18.08
C VAL A 283 9.13 4.56 -17.62
N LEU A 284 8.80 3.33 -17.97
CA LEU A 284 7.51 2.71 -17.66
C LEU A 284 7.30 2.59 -16.14
N CYS A 285 8.30 2.07 -15.41
CA CYS A 285 8.17 1.87 -13.98
C CYS A 285 8.14 3.19 -13.20
N ILE A 286 9.09 4.12 -13.44
CA ILE A 286 9.16 5.37 -12.69
C ILE A 286 8.00 6.31 -13.06
N GLY A 287 7.60 6.36 -14.34
CA GLY A 287 6.52 7.24 -14.78
C GLY A 287 5.15 6.93 -14.14
N LEU A 288 4.92 5.68 -13.74
CA LEU A 288 3.63 5.22 -13.21
C LEU A 288 3.63 4.98 -11.69
N VAL A 289 4.80 4.83 -11.06
CA VAL A 289 4.92 4.42 -9.64
C VAL A 289 4.18 5.35 -8.69
N SER A 290 4.06 6.66 -9.00
CA SER A 290 3.36 7.63 -8.15
C SER A 290 1.88 7.30 -7.95
N MET A 291 1.23 6.66 -8.94
CA MET A 291 -0.15 6.19 -8.82
C MET A 291 -0.29 4.85 -8.09
N PHE A 292 0.81 4.13 -7.87
CA PHE A 292 0.87 3.00 -6.93
C PHE A 292 1.14 3.48 -5.52
N LYS A 293 2.14 4.36 -5.34
CA LYS A 293 2.40 5.05 -4.08
C LYS A 293 3.17 6.34 -4.35
N VAL A 294 2.60 7.48 -3.98
CA VAL A 294 3.22 8.79 -4.21
C VAL A 294 4.63 8.90 -3.60
N TYR A 295 4.84 8.31 -2.43
CA TYR A 295 6.13 8.30 -1.73
C TYR A 295 7.24 7.59 -2.50
N ALA A 296 6.94 6.47 -3.16
CA ALA A 296 7.91 5.82 -4.07
C ALA A 296 8.25 6.74 -5.25
N GLY A 297 7.24 7.45 -5.76
CA GLY A 297 7.40 8.48 -6.80
C GLY A 297 8.36 9.59 -6.38
N ILE A 298 8.16 10.17 -5.19
CA ILE A 298 9.03 11.23 -4.65
C ILE A 298 10.49 10.74 -4.56
N ILE A 299 10.72 9.54 -4.04
CA ILE A 299 12.07 8.97 -3.90
C ILE A 299 12.73 8.79 -5.28
N LEU A 300 12.00 8.19 -6.23
CA LEU A 300 12.54 7.90 -7.56
C LEU A 300 12.74 9.15 -8.40
N LEU A 301 11.75 10.04 -8.48
CA LEU A 301 11.85 11.31 -9.20
C LEU A 301 12.89 12.24 -8.57
N GLY A 302 12.94 12.32 -7.24
CA GLY A 302 13.98 13.06 -6.53
C GLY A 302 15.37 12.52 -6.81
N SER A 303 15.55 11.20 -6.88
CA SER A 303 16.83 10.59 -7.26
C SER A 303 17.21 10.90 -8.70
N LEU A 304 16.26 10.90 -9.63
CA LEU A 304 16.48 11.27 -11.03
C LEU A 304 16.87 12.74 -11.17
N LEU A 305 16.25 13.63 -10.40
CA LEU A 305 16.57 15.06 -10.40
C LEU A 305 18.04 15.31 -10.04
N LEU A 306 18.59 14.53 -9.10
CA LEU A 306 20.01 14.63 -8.71
C LEU A 306 20.95 13.91 -9.68
N LEU A 307 20.49 12.85 -10.36
CA LEU A 307 21.29 12.12 -11.34
C LEU A 307 21.32 12.78 -12.73
N ALA A 308 20.25 13.47 -13.13
CA ALA A 308 20.14 14.08 -14.46
C ALA A 308 21.25 15.08 -14.77
N PRO A 309 21.66 16.01 -13.86
CA PRO A 309 22.81 16.88 -14.08
C PRO A 309 24.11 16.10 -14.31
N LEU A 310 24.35 15.03 -13.54
CA LEU A 310 25.52 14.17 -13.72
C LEU A 310 25.54 13.48 -15.09
N GLN A 311 24.36 13.12 -15.62
CA GLN A 311 24.24 12.52 -16.96
C GLN A 311 24.37 13.57 -18.06
N LEU A 312 23.87 14.79 -17.83
CA LEU A 312 24.05 15.93 -18.74
C LEU A 312 25.53 16.29 -18.90
N LEU A 313 26.28 16.38 -17.79
CA LEU A 313 27.73 16.61 -17.82
C LEU A 313 28.49 15.51 -18.60
N LYS A 314 27.97 14.28 -18.56
CA LYS A 314 28.47 13.14 -19.34
C LYS A 314 27.93 13.10 -20.78
N LYS A 315 27.19 14.11 -21.23
CA LYS A 315 26.54 14.21 -22.56
C LYS A 315 25.64 13.01 -22.89
N ASN A 316 25.03 12.40 -21.87
CA ASN A 316 24.15 11.23 -22.03
C ASN A 316 22.69 11.65 -22.30
N PHE A 317 22.45 12.22 -23.48
CA PHE A 317 21.14 12.78 -23.84
C PHE A 317 20.00 11.75 -23.84
N MET A 318 20.28 10.48 -24.11
CA MET A 318 19.26 9.42 -24.08
C MET A 318 18.66 9.24 -22.69
N PHE A 319 19.46 9.38 -21.63
CA PHE A 319 18.96 9.36 -20.26
C PHE A 319 18.04 10.55 -19.98
N LEU A 320 18.36 11.74 -20.52
CA LEU A 320 17.52 12.93 -20.38
C LEU A 320 16.19 12.81 -21.13
N ILE A 321 16.21 12.22 -22.34
CA ILE A 321 14.99 11.87 -23.09
C ILE A 321 14.13 10.90 -22.27
N ALA A 322 14.75 9.90 -21.62
CA ALA A 322 14.03 9.02 -20.71
C ALA A 322 13.40 9.79 -19.53
N CYS A 323 14.12 10.72 -18.89
CA CYS A 323 13.57 11.59 -17.85
C CYS A 323 12.37 12.42 -18.37
N PHE A 324 12.43 12.92 -19.60
CA PHE A 324 11.32 13.64 -20.22
C PHE A 324 10.07 12.76 -20.37
N PHE A 325 10.20 11.54 -20.88
CA PHE A 325 9.07 10.61 -20.99
C PHE A 325 8.54 10.15 -19.61
N ILE A 326 9.41 10.02 -18.60
CA ILE A 326 8.99 9.81 -17.22
C ILE A 326 8.11 10.98 -16.75
N GLY A 327 8.52 12.22 -17.02
CA GLY A 327 7.75 13.41 -16.72
C GLY A 327 6.38 13.42 -17.40
N ILE A 328 6.30 13.03 -18.68
CA ILE A 328 5.03 12.89 -19.40
C ILE A 328 4.14 11.85 -18.73
N LEU A 329 4.64 10.64 -18.47
CA LEU A 329 3.84 9.58 -17.85
C LEU A 329 3.37 9.98 -16.44
N PHE A 330 4.23 10.62 -15.65
CA PHE A 330 3.87 11.15 -14.34
C PHE A 330 2.76 12.21 -14.44
N ALA A 331 2.92 13.19 -15.34
CA ALA A 331 1.96 14.28 -15.53
C ALA A 331 0.60 13.77 -16.02
N THR A 332 0.60 12.84 -16.99
CA THR A 332 -0.60 12.24 -17.59
C THR A 332 -1.28 11.19 -16.73
N THR A 333 -0.66 10.74 -15.62
CA THR A 333 -1.28 9.82 -14.67
C THR A 333 -1.58 10.51 -13.35
N TYR A 334 -0.58 10.65 -12.47
CA TYR A 334 -0.71 11.29 -11.17
C TYR A 334 -1.04 12.78 -11.29
N GLY A 335 -0.43 13.48 -12.25
CA GLY A 335 -0.63 14.92 -12.42
C GLY A 335 -2.09 15.34 -12.68
N ILE A 336 -2.84 14.55 -13.46
CA ILE A 336 -4.27 14.81 -13.77
C ILE A 336 -5.16 14.61 -12.54
N LEU A 337 -4.82 13.66 -11.68
CA LEU A 337 -5.66 13.20 -10.57
C LEU A 337 -5.19 13.70 -9.21
N ARG A 338 -4.21 14.61 -9.17
CA ARG A 338 -3.64 15.16 -7.93
C ARG A 338 -4.65 16.01 -7.18
N ASP A 339 -4.53 16.02 -5.86
CA ASP A 339 -5.16 17.04 -5.02
C ASP A 339 -4.19 18.23 -4.89
N PRO A 340 -4.59 19.45 -5.31
CA PRO A 340 -3.73 20.64 -5.20
C PRO A 340 -3.56 21.17 -3.76
N SER A 341 -4.38 20.73 -2.80
CA SER A 341 -4.42 21.30 -1.45
C SER A 341 -3.47 20.62 -0.45
N SER A 342 -2.92 19.45 -0.78
CA SER A 342 -1.93 18.75 0.05
C SER A 342 -0.55 19.41 -0.07
N VAL A 343 -0.09 20.04 1.00
CA VAL A 343 1.19 20.74 1.11
C VAL A 343 2.11 20.09 2.16
N LEU A 344 3.42 20.16 1.93
CA LEU A 344 4.47 19.81 2.91
C LEU A 344 4.75 21.00 3.83
N ILE A 345 4.73 20.76 5.13
CA ILE A 345 5.01 21.75 6.17
C ILE A 345 6.40 21.43 6.75
N PHE A 346 7.28 22.42 6.82
CA PHE A 346 8.59 22.25 7.43
C PHE A 346 8.44 22.10 8.96
N ALA A 347 8.78 20.92 9.47
CA ALA A 347 8.65 20.54 10.87
C ALA A 347 9.86 19.66 11.24
N PRO A 348 11.03 20.27 11.43
CA PRO A 348 12.28 19.55 11.62
C PRO A 348 12.23 18.68 12.87
N PHE A 349 12.66 17.44 12.69
CA PHE A 349 12.82 16.41 13.72
C PHE A 349 11.52 16.03 14.44
N TRP A 350 10.37 16.35 13.85
CA TRP A 350 9.08 15.93 14.39
C TRP A 350 9.00 14.42 14.65
N ALA A 351 9.49 13.60 13.71
CA ALA A 351 9.45 12.14 13.82
C ALA A 351 10.26 11.58 15.02
N PRO A 352 11.55 11.92 15.22
CA PRO A 352 12.26 11.49 16.43
C PRO A 352 11.71 12.12 17.72
N HIS A 353 11.15 13.34 17.66
CA HIS A 353 10.52 13.98 18.83
C HIS A 353 9.26 13.24 19.28
N SER A 354 8.37 12.89 18.36
CA SER A 354 7.12 12.18 18.69
C SER A 354 7.37 10.83 19.34
N VAL A 355 8.46 10.14 19.00
CA VAL A 355 8.85 8.89 19.68
C VAL A 355 9.14 9.12 21.18
N LEU A 356 9.87 10.18 21.51
CA LEU A 356 10.23 10.49 22.91
C LEU A 356 9.10 11.16 23.71
N ILE A 357 8.08 11.67 23.03
CA ILE A 357 6.91 12.30 23.64
C ILE A 357 5.78 11.28 23.81
N ASP A 358 5.43 10.55 22.75
CA ASP A 358 4.23 9.73 22.68
C ASP A 358 4.49 8.25 23.01
N ASN A 359 5.56 7.66 22.45
CA ASN A 359 5.77 6.21 22.52
C ASN A 359 6.65 5.78 23.70
N MET A 360 7.72 6.53 23.95
CA MET A 360 8.65 6.30 25.05
C MET A 360 8.82 7.64 25.78
N PRO A 361 7.80 8.07 26.56
CA PRO A 361 7.81 9.37 27.21
C PRO A 361 9.03 9.48 28.11
N TRP A 362 10.08 10.12 27.60
CA TRP A 362 11.28 10.37 28.38
C TRP A 362 10.95 11.53 29.29
N TYR A 363 10.80 11.23 30.57
CA TYR A 363 10.38 12.21 31.58
C TYR A 363 11.24 13.48 31.49
N GLY A 364 10.60 14.61 31.20
CA GLY A 364 11.27 15.89 31.07
C GLY A 364 11.82 16.21 29.66
N TYR A 365 11.60 15.40 28.61
CA TYR A 365 12.12 15.71 27.27
C TYR A 365 11.60 17.05 26.75
N ALA A 366 10.28 17.22 26.74
CA ALA A 366 9.62 18.44 26.27
C ALA A 366 10.01 19.64 27.14
N GLU A 367 10.07 19.45 28.45
CA GLU A 367 10.44 20.47 29.44
C GLU A 367 11.91 20.88 29.29
N LYS A 368 12.83 19.93 29.06
CA LYS A 368 14.25 20.21 28.77
C LYS A 368 14.38 20.97 27.47
N MET A 369 13.73 20.52 26.41
CA MET A 369 13.81 21.19 25.11
C MET A 369 13.24 22.60 25.16
N TYR A 370 12.10 22.78 25.84
CA TYR A 370 11.50 24.09 26.11
C TYR A 370 12.46 24.99 26.92
N THR A 371 13.03 24.47 28.01
CA THR A 371 13.93 25.21 28.90
C THR A 371 15.22 25.60 28.19
N TYR A 372 15.88 24.67 27.50
CA TYR A 372 17.11 24.94 26.76
C TYR A 372 16.87 25.92 25.60
N THR A 373 15.72 25.83 24.93
CA THR A 373 15.34 26.81 23.89
C THR A 373 15.13 28.19 24.51
N LYS A 374 14.36 28.29 25.60
CA LYS A 374 14.06 29.55 26.29
C LYS A 374 15.30 30.22 26.89
N LEU A 375 16.24 29.43 27.40
CA LEU A 375 17.49 29.90 28.01
C LEU A 375 18.66 29.95 27.02
N SER A 376 18.44 29.64 25.74
CA SER A 376 19.47 29.59 24.70
C SER A 376 20.68 28.70 25.04
N VAL A 377 20.45 27.57 25.72
CA VAL A 377 21.49 26.61 26.11
C VAL A 377 21.80 25.69 24.92
N ILE A 378 22.55 26.19 23.95
CA ILE A 378 22.83 25.50 22.66
C ILE A 378 23.37 24.08 22.86
N LYS A 379 24.31 23.90 23.80
CA LYS A 379 24.86 22.57 24.12
C LYS A 379 23.76 21.59 24.55
N GLY A 380 22.85 22.03 25.42
CA GLY A 380 21.73 21.22 25.90
C GLY A 380 20.74 20.88 24.79
N ILE A 381 20.48 21.81 23.87
CA ILE A 381 19.65 21.57 22.67
C ILE A 381 20.31 20.48 21.81
N ILE A 382 21.60 20.63 21.48
CA ILE A 382 22.32 19.67 20.63
C ILE A 382 22.37 18.28 21.27
N GLU A 383 22.70 18.18 22.56
CA GLU A 383 22.76 16.89 23.26
C GLU A 383 21.39 16.20 23.30
N THR A 384 20.33 16.97 23.54
CA THR A 384 18.95 16.46 23.56
C THR A 384 18.49 15.97 22.19
N GLU A 385 18.85 16.69 21.13
CA GLU A 385 18.56 16.29 19.75
C GLU A 385 19.38 15.07 19.30
N LEU A 386 20.66 15.01 19.64
CA LEU A 386 21.48 13.82 19.36
C LEU A 386 20.93 12.58 20.07
N TYR A 387 20.39 12.75 21.29
CA TYR A 387 19.72 11.67 22.00
C TYR A 387 18.43 11.22 21.30
N SER A 388 17.59 12.15 20.83
CA SER A 388 16.35 11.82 20.09
C SER A 388 16.67 11.04 18.81
N TRP A 389 17.68 11.47 18.07
CA TRP A 389 18.18 10.78 16.88
C TRP A 389 18.75 9.40 17.20
N TYR A 390 19.56 9.31 18.26
CA TYR A 390 20.12 8.03 18.68
C TYR A 390 19.00 7.02 18.96
N VAL A 391 18.01 7.39 19.78
CA VAL A 391 16.88 6.50 20.11
C VAL A 391 16.11 6.11 18.85
N PHE A 392 15.79 7.09 17.99
CA PHE A 392 15.05 6.85 16.76
C PHE A 392 15.78 5.91 15.80
N PHE A 393 17.05 6.18 15.47
CA PHE A 393 17.81 5.37 14.52
C PHE A 393 18.25 4.03 15.10
N PHE A 394 18.79 4.00 16.31
CA PHE A 394 19.20 2.76 16.96
C PHE A 394 18.01 1.81 17.10
N GLY A 395 16.89 2.34 17.57
CA GLY A 395 15.64 1.60 17.73
C GLY A 395 15.13 1.01 16.42
N ASN A 396 14.97 1.82 15.37
CA ASN A 396 14.41 1.36 14.09
C ASN A 396 15.35 0.48 13.26
N LEU A 397 16.66 0.72 13.32
CA LEU A 397 17.61 -0.04 12.49
C LEU A 397 17.78 -1.49 12.95
N GLY A 398 17.65 -1.74 14.26
CA GLY A 398 17.75 -3.10 14.82
C GLY A 398 19.01 -3.83 14.36
N THR A 399 18.87 -5.09 13.93
CA THR A 399 20.01 -5.90 13.47
C THR A 399 20.65 -5.40 12.16
N ARG A 400 19.99 -4.51 11.41
CA ARG A 400 20.59 -3.87 10.22
C ARG A 400 21.76 -2.98 10.62
N LEU A 401 21.72 -2.38 11.81
CA LEU A 401 22.81 -1.56 12.33
C LEU A 401 24.12 -2.35 12.41
N ILE A 402 24.06 -3.61 12.84
CA ILE A 402 25.22 -4.51 12.89
C ILE A 402 25.84 -4.64 11.49
N GLY A 403 25.01 -4.89 10.49
CA GLY A 403 25.45 -4.93 9.09
C GLY A 403 26.10 -3.62 8.63
N LEU A 404 25.48 -2.47 8.92
CA LEU A 404 26.03 -1.17 8.52
C LEU A 404 27.40 -0.88 9.17
N LEU A 405 27.57 -1.20 10.45
CA LEU A 405 28.84 -1.00 11.16
C LEU A 405 29.97 -1.84 10.54
N PHE A 406 29.71 -3.09 10.18
CA PHE A 406 30.74 -3.91 9.52
C PHE A 406 31.01 -3.48 8.07
N LEU A 407 30.00 -2.95 7.37
CA LEU A 407 30.18 -2.40 6.03
C LEU A 407 31.11 -1.18 6.06
N SER A 408 30.90 -0.24 6.97
CA SER A 408 31.72 0.98 7.07
C SER A 408 33.18 0.64 7.38
N LEU A 409 33.43 -0.27 8.34
CA LEU A 409 34.77 -0.76 8.67
C LEU A 409 35.46 -1.43 7.47
N PHE A 410 34.72 -2.17 6.64
CA PHE A 410 35.26 -2.83 5.45
C PHE A 410 35.58 -1.84 4.32
N LEU A 411 34.71 -0.84 4.10
CA LEU A 411 34.89 0.16 3.05
C LEU A 411 36.05 1.12 3.37
N LEU A 412 36.18 1.55 4.63
CA LEU A 412 37.30 2.38 5.08
C LEU A 412 38.65 1.70 4.85
N LYS A 413 38.73 0.37 5.04
CA LYS A 413 39.95 -0.41 4.79
C LYS A 413 40.30 -0.57 3.30
N LYS A 414 39.34 -0.43 2.38
CA LYS A 414 39.56 -0.69 0.94
C LYS A 414 39.68 0.56 0.07
N TYR A 415 39.42 1.75 0.60
CA TYR A 415 39.47 3.04 -0.13
C TYR A 415 38.76 3.02 -1.51
N LYS A 416 37.66 2.29 -1.66
CA LYS A 416 36.92 2.21 -2.93
C LYS A 416 35.79 3.22 -2.99
N LYS A 417 35.80 4.09 -4.01
CA LYS A 417 34.67 4.98 -4.31
C LYS A 417 33.41 4.15 -4.65
N PRO A 418 32.22 4.59 -4.22
CA PRO A 418 30.98 3.89 -4.55
C PRO A 418 30.74 3.92 -6.07
N SER A 419 30.26 2.80 -6.62
CA SER A 419 29.78 2.77 -8.01
C SER A 419 28.62 3.74 -8.21
N LEU A 420 28.36 4.18 -9.45
CA LEU A 420 27.21 5.04 -9.75
C LEU A 420 25.89 4.41 -9.29
N PHE A 421 25.74 3.09 -9.45
CA PHE A 421 24.57 2.36 -8.94
C PHE A 421 24.45 2.47 -7.41
N ALA A 422 25.54 2.23 -6.68
CA ALA A 422 25.55 2.35 -5.22
C ALA A 422 25.23 3.80 -4.78
N LEU A 423 25.74 4.80 -5.50
CA LEU A 423 25.42 6.21 -5.27
C LEU A 423 23.94 6.51 -5.49
N THR A 424 23.32 5.96 -6.55
CA THR A 424 21.87 6.08 -6.78
C THR A 424 21.08 5.52 -5.60
N VAL A 425 21.41 4.31 -5.11
CA VAL A 425 20.73 3.71 -3.95
C VAL A 425 20.94 4.56 -2.69
N LEU A 426 22.15 5.12 -2.47
CA LEU A 426 22.42 6.03 -1.35
C LEU A 426 21.59 7.31 -1.43
N ILE A 427 21.47 7.93 -2.62
CA ILE A 427 20.61 9.11 -2.83
C ILE A 427 19.16 8.78 -2.48
N MET A 428 18.64 7.64 -2.96
CA MET A 428 17.28 7.19 -2.66
C MET A 428 17.09 6.93 -1.16
N THR A 429 18.10 6.34 -0.50
CA THR A 429 18.13 6.13 0.95
C THR A 429 18.04 7.46 1.70
N SER A 430 18.84 8.44 1.31
CA SER A 430 18.84 9.77 1.92
C SER A 430 17.50 10.48 1.74
N ILE A 431 16.94 10.50 0.52
CA ILE A 431 15.64 11.14 0.26
C ILE A 431 14.53 10.48 1.12
N SER A 432 14.54 9.15 1.22
CA SER A 432 13.53 8.40 1.96
C SER A 432 13.49 8.68 3.47
N ILE A 433 14.57 9.22 4.04
CA ILE A 433 14.63 9.56 5.48
C ILE A 433 14.71 11.07 5.74
N LEU A 434 15.39 11.84 4.89
CA LEU A 434 15.52 13.29 5.08
C LEU A 434 14.17 13.99 4.92
N ILE A 435 13.34 13.59 3.97
CA ILE A 435 12.01 14.20 3.81
C ILE A 435 11.15 14.03 5.08
N PRO A 436 10.90 12.82 5.60
CA PRO A 436 10.11 12.66 6.82
C PRO A 436 10.80 13.17 8.09
N LEU A 437 12.11 13.41 8.08
CA LEU A 437 12.80 14.07 9.19
C LEU A 437 12.58 15.58 9.23
N PHE A 438 12.36 16.22 8.08
CA PHE A 438 12.27 17.68 7.99
C PHE A 438 10.87 18.22 7.68
N PHE A 439 9.98 17.36 7.19
CA PHE A 439 8.66 17.75 6.74
C PHE A 439 7.57 16.85 7.31
N ILE A 440 6.40 17.44 7.52
CA ILE A 440 5.13 16.77 7.76
C ILE A 440 4.16 17.09 6.62
N GLN A 441 3.15 16.26 6.41
CA GLN A 441 2.11 16.52 5.42
C GLN A 441 0.88 17.14 6.08
N SER A 442 0.30 18.16 5.45
CA SER A 442 -1.01 18.72 5.82
C SER A 442 -2.12 17.66 5.76
N GLY A 443 -3.12 17.77 6.63
CA GLY A 443 -4.18 16.77 6.81
C GLY A 443 -3.75 15.60 7.70
N LYS A 444 -2.71 14.84 7.31
CA LYS A 444 -2.22 13.69 8.09
C LYS A 444 -0.71 13.61 8.18
N VAL A 445 -0.21 13.91 9.38
CA VAL A 445 1.22 13.85 9.70
C VAL A 445 1.80 12.44 9.51
N PHE A 446 1.04 11.39 9.82
CA PHE A 446 1.52 10.00 9.74
C PHE A 446 1.79 9.52 8.32
N GLU A 447 1.22 10.11 7.27
CA GLU A 447 1.39 9.58 5.92
C GLU A 447 2.84 9.73 5.42
N ILE A 448 3.53 10.85 5.75
CA ILE A 448 4.90 11.08 5.29
C ILE A 448 5.92 10.12 5.92
N ILE A 449 5.67 9.62 7.13
CA ILE A 449 6.59 8.68 7.80
C ILE A 449 6.70 7.35 7.05
N GLN A 450 5.72 7.03 6.20
CA GLN A 450 5.77 5.85 5.31
C GLN A 450 6.94 5.94 4.32
N MET A 451 7.50 7.13 4.06
CA MET A 451 8.76 7.28 3.32
C MET A 451 9.93 6.58 4.03
N ALA A 452 9.95 6.63 5.37
CA ALA A 452 11.00 5.99 6.16
C ALA A 452 10.93 4.45 6.12
N TRP A 453 9.82 3.86 5.65
CA TRP A 453 9.74 2.42 5.40
C TRP A 453 10.62 2.02 4.22
N TYR A 454 10.72 2.87 3.18
CA TYR A 454 11.66 2.68 2.08
C TYR A 454 13.12 2.84 2.54
N PHE A 455 13.37 3.72 3.51
CA PHE A 455 14.70 3.84 4.13
C PHE A 455 15.15 2.50 4.73
N LEU A 456 14.29 1.82 5.50
CA LEU A 456 14.60 0.50 6.05
C LEU A 456 14.85 -0.54 4.95
N PHE A 457 14.09 -0.48 3.84
CA PHE A 457 14.33 -1.33 2.68
C PHE A 457 15.73 -1.11 2.08
N PHE A 458 16.12 0.13 1.76
CA PHE A 458 17.43 0.40 1.15
C PHE A 458 18.58 0.09 2.09
N ILE A 459 18.45 0.43 3.38
CA ILE A 459 19.44 0.10 4.39
C ILE A 459 19.63 -1.41 4.53
N SER A 460 18.56 -2.21 4.39
CA SER A 460 18.66 -3.68 4.42
C SER A 460 19.57 -4.21 3.29
N LEU A 461 19.55 -3.58 2.11
CA LEU A 461 20.44 -3.97 0.99
C LEU A 461 21.91 -3.74 1.35
N PHE A 462 22.24 -2.61 1.97
CA PHE A 462 23.61 -2.31 2.42
C PHE A 462 24.03 -3.17 3.61
N ALA A 463 23.15 -3.34 4.60
CA ALA A 463 23.40 -4.16 5.78
C ALA A 463 23.77 -5.61 5.41
N ALA A 464 23.16 -6.16 4.35
CA ALA A 464 23.49 -7.50 3.85
C ALA A 464 24.96 -7.64 3.40
N PHE A 465 25.55 -6.61 2.78
CA PHE A 465 26.98 -6.62 2.44
C PHE A 465 27.86 -6.67 3.70
N GLY A 466 27.52 -5.88 4.71
CA GLY A 466 28.31 -5.82 5.94
C GLY A 466 28.15 -7.06 6.83
N LEU A 467 26.95 -7.66 6.90
CA LEU A 467 26.77 -8.96 7.55
C LEU A 467 27.63 -10.03 6.87
N ARG A 468 27.69 -10.05 5.54
CA ARG A 468 28.61 -10.97 4.86
C ARG A 468 30.07 -10.67 5.18
N ALA A 469 30.46 -9.40 5.21
CA ALA A 469 31.83 -9.01 5.56
C ALA A 469 32.21 -9.48 6.98
N PHE A 470 31.28 -9.42 7.93
CA PHE A 470 31.45 -9.99 9.27
C PHE A 470 31.70 -11.50 9.23
N PHE A 471 30.89 -12.26 8.47
CA PHE A 471 31.08 -13.72 8.37
C PHE A 471 32.32 -14.14 7.56
N ASP A 472 32.92 -13.22 6.79
CA ASP A 472 34.21 -13.41 6.13
C ASP A 472 35.41 -13.23 7.10
N LEU A 473 35.19 -12.73 8.33
CA LEU A 473 36.23 -12.64 9.35
C LEU A 473 36.72 -14.03 9.79
N ARG A 474 37.98 -14.11 10.25
CA ARG A 474 38.67 -15.34 10.66
C ARG A 474 38.26 -15.81 12.06
N PHE A 475 36.95 -15.97 12.30
CA PHE A 475 36.43 -16.63 13.49
C PHE A 475 36.29 -18.15 13.28
N ASN A 476 36.33 -18.92 14.37
CA ASN A 476 36.03 -20.34 14.32
C ASN A 476 34.54 -20.58 13.93
N LYS A 477 34.21 -21.80 13.50
CA LYS A 477 32.87 -22.13 12.99
C LYS A 477 31.77 -21.97 14.05
N ILE A 478 32.07 -22.29 15.31
CA ILE A 478 31.12 -22.22 16.43
C ILE A 478 30.71 -20.77 16.67
N ILE A 479 31.66 -19.84 16.75
CA ILE A 479 31.40 -18.40 16.93
C ILE A 479 30.51 -17.89 15.80
N LYS A 480 30.79 -18.26 14.54
CA LYS A 480 29.93 -17.86 13.41
C LYS A 480 28.50 -18.39 13.53
N ILE A 481 28.31 -19.64 13.97
CA ILE A 481 26.98 -20.21 14.19
C ILE A 481 26.26 -19.45 15.31
N VAL A 482 26.92 -19.20 16.44
CA VAL A 482 26.35 -18.45 17.57
C VAL A 482 25.93 -17.05 17.11
N PHE A 483 26.80 -16.30 16.43
CA PHE A 483 26.43 -14.98 15.92
C PHE A 483 25.29 -15.03 14.89
N PHE A 484 25.27 -16.03 14.01
CA PHE A 484 24.16 -16.23 13.08
C PHE A 484 22.84 -16.40 13.84
N VAL A 485 22.81 -17.31 14.82
CA VAL A 485 21.62 -17.56 15.65
C VAL A 485 21.21 -16.30 16.44
N VAL A 486 22.16 -15.59 17.05
CA VAL A 486 21.89 -14.34 17.78
C VAL A 486 21.29 -13.29 16.86
N ILE A 487 21.83 -13.08 15.66
CA ILE A 487 21.26 -12.12 14.70
C ILE A 487 19.81 -12.50 14.35
N ILE A 488 19.54 -13.79 14.11
CA ILE A 488 18.17 -14.26 13.84
C ILE A 488 17.25 -14.00 15.05
N LEU A 489 17.67 -14.38 16.26
CA LEU A 489 16.89 -14.19 17.48
C LEU A 489 16.65 -12.72 17.84
N LEU A 490 17.57 -11.81 17.51
CA LEU A 490 17.38 -10.37 17.69
C LEU A 490 16.52 -9.73 16.59
N THR A 491 16.38 -10.39 15.44
CA THR A 491 15.60 -9.88 14.30
C THR A 491 14.12 -10.27 14.41
N LEU A 492 13.83 -11.51 14.80
CA LEU A 492 12.49 -12.09 14.73
C LEU A 492 11.44 -11.56 15.73
N PRO A 493 11.75 -11.09 16.96
CA PRO A 493 10.73 -10.66 17.92
C PRO A 493 9.80 -9.57 17.37
N SER A 494 10.38 -8.58 16.70
CA SER A 494 9.65 -7.47 16.08
C SER A 494 8.94 -7.85 14.78
N ALA A 495 9.18 -9.05 14.25
CA ALA A 495 8.40 -9.63 13.16
C ALA A 495 7.26 -10.52 13.69
N TYR A 496 7.53 -11.33 14.71
CA TYR A 496 6.58 -12.29 15.29
C TYR A 496 5.43 -11.60 16.03
N GLU A 497 5.72 -10.63 16.90
CA GLU A 497 4.69 -10.00 17.72
C GLU A 497 3.61 -9.29 16.88
N PRO A 498 3.95 -8.55 15.80
CA PRO A 498 2.94 -7.97 14.93
C PRO A 498 2.07 -9.01 14.22
N TYR A 499 2.65 -10.14 13.76
CA TYR A 499 1.85 -11.24 13.22
C TYR A 499 0.87 -11.78 14.26
N LYS A 500 1.34 -12.03 15.49
CA LYS A 500 0.49 -12.53 16.59
C LYS A 500 -0.63 -11.54 16.92
N SER A 501 -0.29 -10.26 17.07
CA SER A 501 -1.24 -9.19 17.40
C SER A 501 -2.27 -8.99 16.29
N TYR A 502 -1.84 -8.96 15.03
CA TYR A 502 -2.73 -8.87 13.87
C TYR A 502 -3.64 -10.10 13.75
N PHE A 503 -3.09 -11.30 13.87
CA PHE A 503 -3.86 -12.55 13.84
C PHE A 503 -4.94 -12.58 14.92
N ASN A 504 -4.58 -12.24 16.16
CA ASN A 504 -5.54 -12.18 17.27
C ASN A 504 -6.62 -11.12 17.03
N ALA A 505 -6.23 -9.92 16.59
CA ALA A 505 -7.17 -8.84 16.32
C ALA A 505 -8.19 -9.23 15.24
N ILE A 506 -7.75 -9.88 14.16
CA ILE A 506 -8.61 -10.24 13.05
C ILE A 506 -9.44 -11.49 13.34
N HIS A 507 -8.90 -12.45 14.10
CA HIS A 507 -9.69 -13.58 14.57
C HIS A 507 -10.83 -13.12 15.49
N SER A 508 -10.58 -12.13 16.35
CA SER A 508 -11.62 -11.54 17.22
C SER A 508 -12.69 -10.74 16.47
N ARG A 509 -12.41 -10.34 15.22
CA ARG A 509 -13.32 -9.56 14.35
C ARG A 509 -13.94 -10.40 13.24
N GLY A 510 -13.77 -11.72 13.26
CA GLY A 510 -14.40 -12.60 12.28
C GLY A 510 -15.91 -12.54 12.40
N SER A 511 -16.58 -12.31 11.28
CA SER A 511 -18.04 -12.33 11.19
C SER A 511 -18.49 -13.47 10.29
N SER A 512 -19.64 -14.07 10.61
CA SER A 512 -20.20 -15.09 9.75
C SER A 512 -20.80 -14.45 8.51
N LEU A 513 -20.57 -15.05 7.33
CA LEU A 513 -21.24 -14.62 6.10
C LEU A 513 -22.75 -14.90 6.14
N SER A 514 -23.22 -15.75 7.07
CA SER A 514 -24.64 -15.89 7.39
C SER A 514 -25.17 -14.84 8.37
N ASP A 515 -24.33 -13.96 8.92
CA ASP A 515 -24.80 -12.89 9.81
C ASP A 515 -25.82 -12.01 9.08
N PRO A 516 -26.87 -11.53 9.76
CA PRO A 516 -27.94 -10.74 9.15
C PRO A 516 -27.42 -9.49 8.40
N TYR A 517 -26.30 -8.89 8.85
CA TYR A 517 -25.63 -7.81 8.12
C TYR A 517 -25.20 -8.23 6.71
N PHE A 518 -24.53 -9.38 6.55
CA PHE A 518 -24.05 -9.85 5.25
C PHE A 518 -25.19 -10.30 4.35
N GLN A 519 -26.29 -10.81 4.92
CA GLN A 519 -27.52 -11.07 4.15
C GLN A 519 -28.08 -9.78 3.54
N ALA A 520 -28.11 -8.68 4.30
CA ALA A 520 -28.53 -7.37 3.82
C ALA A 520 -27.59 -6.83 2.73
N MET A 521 -26.28 -7.01 2.88
CA MET A 521 -25.29 -6.66 1.85
C MET A 521 -25.47 -7.50 0.58
N GLN A 522 -25.75 -8.80 0.72
CA GLN A 522 -26.03 -9.69 -0.41
C GLN A 522 -27.30 -9.27 -1.15
N PHE A 523 -28.35 -8.87 -0.42
CA PHE A 523 -29.55 -8.29 -1.00
C PHE A 523 -29.24 -7.01 -1.79
N LEU A 524 -28.52 -6.05 -1.21
CA LEU A 524 -28.12 -4.84 -1.94
C LEU A 524 -27.31 -5.17 -3.19
N LYS A 525 -26.44 -6.17 -3.11
CA LYS A 525 -25.63 -6.63 -4.25
C LYS A 525 -26.49 -7.21 -5.37
N SER A 526 -27.57 -7.93 -5.08
CA SER A 526 -28.50 -8.44 -6.10
C SER A 526 -29.37 -7.35 -6.72
N GLU A 527 -29.55 -6.20 -6.06
CA GLU A 527 -30.46 -5.13 -6.49
C GLU A 527 -29.92 -4.22 -7.62
N GLY A 528 -29.59 -4.81 -8.76
CA GLY A 528 -29.23 -4.11 -10.00
C GLY A 528 -27.86 -3.42 -9.98
N HIS A 529 -27.73 -2.34 -10.77
CA HIS A 529 -26.44 -1.71 -11.09
C HIS A 529 -25.72 -1.05 -9.89
N TYR A 530 -24.38 -1.05 -9.94
CA TYR A 530 -23.49 -0.44 -8.96
C TYR A 530 -23.74 1.06 -8.73
N ASN A 531 -24.14 1.78 -9.78
CA ASN A 531 -24.34 3.24 -9.74
C ASN A 531 -25.55 3.71 -8.91
N LYS A 532 -26.34 2.79 -8.35
CA LYS A 532 -27.41 3.11 -7.40
C LYS A 532 -26.80 3.54 -6.06
N THR A 533 -27.21 4.70 -5.57
CA THR A 533 -26.70 5.29 -4.31
C THR A 533 -27.49 4.77 -3.12
N VAL A 534 -26.77 4.35 -2.07
CA VAL A 534 -27.32 3.90 -0.79
C VAL A 534 -26.97 4.93 0.27
N ILE A 535 -27.95 5.37 1.04
CA ILE A 535 -27.72 6.14 2.27
C ILE A 535 -27.76 5.21 3.48
N GLU A 536 -26.75 5.29 4.34
CA GLU A 536 -26.69 4.56 5.60
C GLU A 536 -27.23 5.45 6.73
N ILE A 537 -28.18 4.91 7.50
CA ILE A 537 -28.73 5.59 8.68
C ILE A 537 -27.97 5.14 9.93
N PRO A 538 -27.56 6.07 10.80
CA PRO A 538 -26.90 5.74 12.07
C PRO A 538 -27.74 4.85 12.99
N ASP A 539 -27.10 4.21 13.96
CA ASP A 539 -27.80 3.48 15.04
C ASP A 539 -28.72 4.42 15.84
N LYS A 540 -29.79 3.88 16.42
CA LYS A 540 -30.82 4.61 17.19
C LYS A 540 -30.26 5.42 18.36
N LYS A 541 -29.05 5.08 18.86
CA LYS A 541 -28.34 5.84 19.91
C LYS A 541 -27.83 7.20 19.43
N VAL A 542 -27.69 7.41 18.12
CA VAL A 542 -27.23 8.66 17.52
C VAL A 542 -28.43 9.58 17.35
N ASN A 543 -28.41 10.73 18.03
CA ASN A 543 -29.48 11.73 17.92
C ASN A 543 -29.27 12.68 16.73
N ASP A 544 -30.25 13.56 16.51
CA ASP A 544 -30.32 14.54 15.43
C ASP A 544 -29.37 15.75 15.59
N LYS A 545 -28.56 15.81 16.65
CA LYS A 545 -27.56 16.87 16.82
C LYS A 545 -26.39 16.65 15.88
N GLU A 546 -25.92 17.72 15.25
CA GLU A 546 -24.80 17.70 14.29
C GLU A 546 -23.57 16.97 14.84
N LYS A 547 -23.16 17.30 16.07
CA LYS A 547 -22.02 16.66 16.75
C LYS A 547 -22.19 15.14 16.90
N SER A 548 -23.41 14.66 17.11
CA SER A 548 -23.69 13.23 17.27
C SER A 548 -23.47 12.48 15.96
N ILE A 549 -23.96 13.03 14.85
CA ILE A 549 -23.85 12.40 13.53
C ILE A 549 -22.44 12.56 12.95
N LEU A 550 -21.75 13.67 13.23
CA LEU A 550 -20.32 13.78 12.94
C LEU A 550 -19.52 12.70 13.67
N GLY A 551 -19.82 12.44 14.94
CA GLY A 551 -19.21 11.34 15.70
C GLY A 551 -19.44 9.96 15.07
N TRP A 552 -20.67 9.69 14.62
CA TRP A 552 -20.98 8.48 13.84
C TRP A 552 -20.20 8.42 12.52
N TYR A 553 -20.20 9.51 11.75
CA TYR A 553 -19.50 9.61 10.47
C TYR A 553 -18.02 9.29 10.64
N SER A 554 -17.34 9.87 11.64
CA SER A 554 -15.92 9.57 11.93
C SER A 554 -15.66 8.07 12.18
N GLY A 555 -16.64 7.36 12.75
CA GLY A 555 -16.60 5.91 12.98
C GLY A 555 -17.08 5.04 11.81
N SER A 556 -17.77 5.61 10.82
CA SER A 556 -18.32 4.90 9.66
C SER A 556 -17.24 4.33 8.73
N SER A 557 -17.65 3.50 7.76
CA SER A 557 -16.75 2.86 6.80
C SER A 557 -17.45 2.62 5.47
N PRO A 558 -16.73 2.44 4.35
CA PRO A 558 -17.32 2.19 3.02
C PRO A 558 -17.79 0.73 2.87
N ALA A 559 -18.29 0.09 3.93
CA ALA A 559 -18.63 -1.32 3.95
C ALA A 559 -19.77 -1.67 2.97
N ILE A 560 -20.75 -0.78 2.80
CA ILE A 560 -21.81 -0.93 1.78
C ILE A 560 -21.22 -1.02 0.37
N VAL A 561 -20.17 -0.27 0.07
CA VAL A 561 -19.50 -0.32 -1.23
C VAL A 561 -18.69 -1.61 -1.36
N ALA A 562 -17.95 -1.98 -0.32
CA ALA A 562 -17.10 -3.17 -0.28
C ALA A 562 -17.90 -4.47 -0.44
N PHE A 563 -19.03 -4.61 0.26
CA PHE A 563 -19.81 -5.85 0.30
C PHE A 563 -21.13 -5.77 -0.48
N GLY A 564 -21.86 -4.66 -0.36
CA GLY A 564 -23.12 -4.42 -1.05
C GLY A 564 -22.96 -4.06 -2.53
N ASN A 565 -21.75 -3.72 -2.99
CA ASN A 565 -21.46 -3.36 -4.38
C ASN A 565 -22.42 -2.28 -4.93
N LYS A 566 -22.56 -1.20 -4.14
CA LYS A 566 -23.37 -0.02 -4.42
C LYS A 566 -22.63 1.23 -3.96
N ARG A 567 -22.93 2.39 -4.54
CA ARG A 567 -22.32 3.66 -4.11
C ARG A 567 -22.82 4.07 -2.73
N SER A 568 -21.94 4.58 -1.87
CA SER A 568 -22.31 5.14 -0.57
C SER A 568 -22.59 6.64 -0.68
N TYR A 569 -23.70 7.09 -0.12
CA TYR A 569 -24.01 8.51 0.00
C TYR A 569 -23.01 9.19 0.94
N LEU A 570 -22.74 8.62 2.10
CA LEU A 570 -21.79 9.19 3.04
C LEU A 570 -21.21 8.08 3.88
N SER A 571 -19.91 7.89 3.77
CA SER A 571 -19.13 7.05 4.67
C SER A 571 -17.70 7.56 4.70
N ASN A 572 -17.07 7.43 5.86
CA ASN A 572 -15.74 7.92 6.07
C ASN A 572 -14.68 6.88 5.68
N GLU A 573 -13.60 7.34 5.06
CA GLU A 573 -12.31 6.67 5.14
C GLU A 573 -11.56 7.29 6.31
N TYR A 574 -10.66 6.56 6.98
CA TYR A 574 -9.80 7.19 7.98
C TYR A 574 -9.03 8.41 7.42
N ILE A 575 -8.93 8.60 6.09
CA ILE A 575 -8.29 9.71 5.37
C ILE A 575 -9.25 10.89 5.16
N ASP A 576 -8.81 12.09 5.57
CA ASP A 576 -9.49 13.34 5.25
C ASP A 576 -9.16 13.74 3.81
N PHE A 577 -10.16 13.65 2.93
CA PHE A 577 -10.06 14.23 1.59
C PHE A 577 -10.28 15.74 1.68
N THR A 578 -9.20 16.48 1.52
CA THR A 578 -9.22 17.94 1.50
C THR A 578 -10.14 18.45 0.38
N GLY A 579 -11.05 19.36 0.74
CA GLY A 579 -12.01 19.97 -0.19
C GLY A 579 -13.36 19.25 -0.34
N VAL A 580 -13.64 18.19 0.43
CA VAL A 580 -14.98 17.57 0.49
C VAL A 580 -15.78 18.14 1.66
N ASP A 581 -16.84 18.91 1.35
CA ASP A 581 -17.77 19.40 2.37
C ASP A 581 -18.80 18.34 2.74
N VAL A 582 -18.63 17.75 3.92
CA VAL A 582 -19.54 16.72 4.45
C VAL A 582 -20.80 17.30 5.06
N LYS A 583 -20.81 18.59 5.42
CA LYS A 583 -21.88 19.20 6.20
C LYS A 583 -23.26 19.10 5.54
N PRO A 584 -23.43 19.34 4.22
CA PRO A 584 -24.73 19.17 3.58
C PRO A 584 -25.29 17.75 3.68
N ARG A 585 -24.43 16.73 3.63
CA ARG A 585 -24.84 15.32 3.73
C ARG A 585 -25.20 14.94 5.17
N ILE A 586 -24.44 15.45 6.13
CA ILE A 586 -24.72 15.31 7.56
C ILE A 586 -26.08 15.96 7.88
N ASP A 587 -26.32 17.18 7.40
CA ASP A 587 -27.59 17.88 7.60
C ASP A 587 -28.78 17.18 6.94
N PHE A 588 -28.56 16.52 5.80
CA PHE A 588 -29.60 15.71 5.18
C PHE A 588 -29.94 14.46 6.02
N ILE A 589 -28.94 13.74 6.53
CA ILE A 589 -29.14 12.60 7.44
C ILE A 589 -29.87 13.05 8.72
N ARG A 590 -29.54 14.22 9.26
CA ARG A 590 -30.24 14.84 10.41
C ARG A 590 -31.74 14.97 10.15
N LYS A 591 -32.11 15.51 8.98
CA LYS A 591 -33.53 15.68 8.59
C LYS A 591 -34.27 14.34 8.54
N ILE A 592 -33.63 13.27 8.06
CA ILE A 592 -34.22 11.92 8.06
C ILE A 592 -34.46 11.41 9.49
N ILE A 593 -33.48 11.56 10.38
CA ILE A 593 -33.60 11.14 11.78
C ILE A 593 -34.69 11.93 12.49
N LEU A 594 -34.72 13.26 12.31
CA LEU A 594 -35.74 14.15 12.86
C LEU A 594 -37.14 13.72 12.41
N LEU A 595 -37.32 13.48 11.13
CA LEU A 595 -38.60 13.05 10.57
C LEU A 595 -39.08 11.73 11.18
N ASN A 596 -38.17 10.78 11.44
CA ASN A 596 -38.52 9.51 12.04
C ASN A 596 -38.80 9.60 13.55
N ASN A 597 -38.26 10.61 14.23
CA ASN A 597 -38.48 10.84 15.67
C ASN A 597 -39.72 11.69 15.96
N LEU A 598 -40.21 12.47 14.99
CA LEU A 598 -41.46 13.20 15.13
C LEU A 598 -42.65 12.24 15.26
N PRO A 599 -43.66 12.55 16.09
CA PRO A 599 -44.90 11.81 16.10
C PRO A 599 -45.49 11.79 14.68
N LEU A 600 -46.10 10.68 14.28
CA LEU A 600 -46.67 10.51 12.93
C LEU A 600 -47.98 11.31 12.73
N ASN A 601 -48.09 12.49 13.34
CA ASN A 601 -49.24 13.38 13.28
C ASN A 601 -49.15 14.31 12.05
N LYS A 602 -50.30 14.75 11.53
CA LYS A 602 -50.39 15.71 10.41
C LYS A 602 -49.99 17.14 10.82
N SER A 603 -48.96 17.29 11.65
CA SER A 603 -48.44 18.62 12.01
C SER A 603 -47.84 19.28 10.76
N ARG A 604 -47.94 20.61 10.69
CA ARG A 604 -47.36 21.40 9.58
C ARG A 604 -45.83 21.17 9.47
N GLU A 605 -45.18 20.96 10.62
CA GLU A 605 -43.76 20.66 10.71
C GLU A 605 -43.41 19.30 10.08
N TYR A 606 -44.15 18.24 10.42
CA TYR A 606 -43.95 16.91 9.82
C TYR A 606 -44.14 16.97 8.30
N ALA A 607 -45.19 17.63 7.81
CA ALA A 607 -45.47 17.74 6.38
C ALA A 607 -44.38 18.51 5.62
N ASN A 608 -43.85 19.60 6.20
CA ASN A 608 -42.74 20.35 5.62
C ASN A 608 -41.46 19.52 5.56
N LEU A 609 -41.10 18.86 6.67
CA LEU A 609 -39.90 18.04 6.74
C LEU A 609 -39.98 16.82 5.83
N GLN A 610 -41.15 16.18 5.72
CA GLN A 610 -41.42 15.11 4.76
C GLN A 610 -41.17 15.57 3.32
N LYS A 611 -41.64 16.77 2.95
CA LYS A 611 -41.42 17.34 1.61
C LYS A 611 -39.93 17.59 1.36
N GLU A 612 -39.22 18.14 2.34
CA GLU A 612 -37.77 18.38 2.25
C GLU A 612 -36.98 17.08 2.10
N VAL A 613 -37.32 16.04 2.89
CA VAL A 613 -36.66 14.73 2.80
C VAL A 613 -36.94 14.09 1.45
N LYS A 614 -38.18 14.09 0.97
CA LYS A 614 -38.53 13.56 -0.36
C LYS A 614 -37.76 14.27 -1.48
N GLN A 615 -37.69 15.60 -1.42
CA GLN A 615 -36.92 16.39 -2.40
C GLN A 615 -35.43 16.06 -2.30
N GLY A 616 -34.87 16.01 -1.10
CA GLY A 616 -33.45 15.70 -0.90
C GLY A 616 -33.07 14.28 -1.33
N LEU A 617 -33.95 13.28 -1.17
CA LEU A 617 -33.72 11.92 -1.69
C LEU A 617 -33.58 11.95 -3.22
N LYS A 618 -34.42 12.72 -3.91
CA LYS A 618 -34.38 12.91 -5.37
C LYS A 618 -33.14 13.68 -5.81
N ASP A 619 -32.84 14.80 -5.16
CA ASP A 619 -31.69 15.67 -5.51
C ASP A 619 -30.36 14.94 -5.37
N ASN A 620 -30.23 14.12 -4.32
CA ASN A 620 -29.05 13.29 -4.08
C ASN A 620 -29.07 11.95 -4.82
N LYS A 621 -30.09 11.69 -5.65
CA LYS A 621 -30.27 10.46 -6.45
C LYS A 621 -30.17 9.19 -5.60
N ILE A 622 -30.79 9.21 -4.42
CA ILE A 622 -30.82 8.06 -3.50
C ILE A 622 -31.72 6.99 -4.10
N SER A 623 -31.20 5.76 -4.21
CA SER A 623 -31.97 4.61 -4.68
C SER A 623 -32.40 3.71 -3.52
N PHE A 624 -31.54 3.62 -2.49
CA PHE A 624 -31.82 2.80 -1.32
C PHE A 624 -31.44 3.51 -0.03
N ILE A 625 -32.14 3.13 1.04
CA ILE A 625 -31.88 3.56 2.41
C ILE A 625 -31.64 2.30 3.21
N TYR A 626 -30.44 2.18 3.78
CA TYR A 626 -30.09 1.12 4.72
C TYR A 626 -30.22 1.67 6.13
N SER A 627 -31.01 1.00 6.98
CA SER A 627 -31.21 1.42 8.37
C SER A 627 -31.09 0.22 9.32
N PRO A 628 -30.39 0.35 10.46
CA PRO A 628 -30.29 -0.72 11.46
C PRO A 628 -31.58 -0.96 12.25
N TYR A 629 -32.61 -0.12 12.04
CA TYR A 629 -33.94 -0.25 12.63
C TYR A 629 -35.03 0.24 11.65
N PRO A 630 -36.29 -0.19 11.81
CA PRO A 630 -37.38 0.27 10.95
C PRO A 630 -37.64 1.78 11.04
N LEU A 631 -37.77 2.42 9.87
CA LEU A 631 -38.10 3.84 9.71
C LEU A 631 -39.60 4.01 9.45
N LEU A 632 -40.37 4.15 10.53
CA LEU A 632 -41.84 4.18 10.48
C LEU A 632 -42.39 5.35 9.65
N SER A 633 -41.67 6.47 9.59
CA SER A 633 -42.07 7.62 8.76
C SER A 633 -42.03 7.30 7.27
N PHE A 634 -41.14 6.42 6.83
CA PHE A 634 -40.98 6.01 5.43
C PHE A 634 -42.00 4.98 4.99
N GLU A 635 -42.45 4.10 5.89
CA GLU A 635 -43.50 3.11 5.58
C GLU A 635 -44.86 3.76 5.26
N LYS A 636 -45.03 5.05 5.58
CA LYS A 636 -46.21 5.85 5.22
C LYS A 636 -46.04 6.71 3.97
N MET A 637 -44.91 6.62 3.27
CA MET A 637 -44.65 7.41 2.07
C MET A 637 -44.85 6.58 0.82
N ASP A 638 -45.71 7.04 -0.09
CA ASP A 638 -46.02 6.30 -1.32
C ASP A 638 -44.82 6.10 -2.25
N SER A 639 -43.77 6.92 -2.13
CA SER A 639 -42.56 6.84 -2.97
C SER A 639 -41.40 6.06 -2.32
N ILE A 640 -41.63 5.42 -1.17
CA ILE A 640 -40.60 4.67 -0.44
C ILE A 640 -41.17 3.33 0.00
N HIS A 641 -40.55 2.24 -0.44
CA HIS A 641 -41.02 0.89 -0.15
C HIS A 641 -39.97 0.10 0.62
N LYS A 642 -40.36 -0.52 1.73
CA LYS A 642 -39.50 -1.49 2.43
C LYS A 642 -39.39 -2.75 1.56
N VAL A 643 -38.17 -3.10 1.16
CA VAL A 643 -37.90 -4.21 0.23
C VAL A 643 -37.13 -5.36 0.87
N PHE A 644 -36.54 -5.14 2.05
CA PHE A 644 -35.84 -6.17 2.82
C PHE A 644 -35.87 -5.82 4.30
N GLU A 645 -36.00 -6.85 5.16
CA GLU A 645 -35.95 -6.71 6.61
C GLU A 645 -35.39 -7.98 7.24
N ASN A 646 -34.46 -7.81 8.18
CA ASN A 646 -34.01 -8.86 9.09
C ASN A 646 -33.59 -8.24 10.43
N SER A 647 -32.99 -9.03 11.33
CA SER A 647 -32.63 -8.58 12.67
C SER A 647 -31.47 -7.56 12.72
N ALA A 648 -30.75 -7.30 11.63
CA ALA A 648 -29.69 -6.29 11.58
C ALA A 648 -30.06 -5.05 10.75
N ALA A 649 -31.00 -5.16 9.81
CA ALA A 649 -31.30 -4.06 8.90
C ALA A 649 -32.72 -4.10 8.32
N SER A 650 -33.24 -2.91 8.05
CA SER A 650 -34.36 -2.63 7.15
C SER A 650 -33.85 -1.84 5.95
N ILE A 651 -34.17 -2.29 4.73
CA ILE A 651 -33.78 -1.61 3.49
C ILE A 651 -35.03 -1.11 2.78
N TYR A 652 -34.99 0.17 2.42
CA TYR A 652 -36.05 0.84 1.69
C TYR A 652 -35.56 1.23 0.29
N LYS A 653 -36.40 1.01 -0.71
CA LYS A 653 -36.20 1.46 -2.09
C LYS A 653 -36.94 2.78 -2.30
N VAL A 654 -36.29 3.73 -2.97
CA VAL A 654 -36.86 5.04 -3.32
C VAL A 654 -37.21 5.04 -4.80
N GLU A 655 -38.42 5.51 -5.15
CA GLU A 655 -38.91 5.62 -6.53
C GLU A 655 -38.69 7.00 -7.17
#